data_AF-A0A3R6LN05-F1
#
_entry.id   AF-A0A3R6LN05-F1
#
_cell.length_a   1.000
_cell.length_b   1.000
_cell.length_c   1.000
_cell.angle_alpha   90.00
_cell.angle_beta   90.00
_cell.angle_gamma   90.00
#
_symmetry.space_group_name_H-M   'P 1'
#
loop_
_entity.id
_entity.type
_entity.pdbx_description
1 polymer ?
#
loop_
_entity_poly.entity_id
_entity_poly.type
_entity_poly.pdbx_seq_one_letter_code
_entity_poly.pdbx_strand_id
1 'polypeptide(L)'
;MQNEDDLRGLAKVMEFMRAISILFVVVNIYWFCYQSVREWGIDIGVVDRILLGFQRTAGLFSNILWTKLFSVLFLALSCLGTKGVKEQKITWRRIILCGVSGLLLFFGNGWLLALPLPLPAGTVLYIATLTAGYICLLMAGLWMSRLLKTDLLEDVFNVENESFMQETELKENEYSVNLRTRFWFRGRAYDGWINLVNPFRATMVLGTPGSGKSYAIINQYIKQTIEKGYSLFLYDFKYPDLSEIAYNHLLAHLDGYKVKPKFYVINFDNPRESHRCNPIHPDFMTDISDAYESAYTIMLNLNRTWISKQGDFFVESPIILLASIIWYLKIYKNGKYCTFPHAIEFLNRKYADIFPILTSYPELENYLSPFMDAWESSAVEQLQGQIASAKIPLSRMISPALYWVMTADDFTLDINNPEEPKVLVVGNNPDRQGIYGAALGLYNSRIVKLINKKKRLKSAVIIDELPTIYMRGLDNLIATARSNKVAVMLGFQDFSQLKRDYGDKESAVICNTVGNVFAGQVVAETAKTLSERFGKVLQKRQNMTINRNETSVSINTQMDSLIPASKISNLTQGMFVGAVADNFDERIEQKIFHAEIVVDNEKVRRETARYVKIPQIIDFTDKDGNDTMQQQIDANYYRIKNEVRQIVADEIGRIKADPELSHLIKDK
;
A
#
# COMPACT_ATOMS: atom_id res chain seq x y z
N MET A 1 22.35 54.30 -4.80
CA MET A 1 23.03 55.38 -5.56
C MET A 1 24.14 54.85 -6.46
N GLN A 2 25.23 54.24 -5.96
CA GLN A 2 26.35 53.78 -6.81
C GLN A 2 25.93 52.78 -7.94
N ASN A 3 25.07 51.81 -7.63
CA ASN A 3 24.54 50.88 -8.64
C ASN A 3 23.57 51.51 -9.66
N GLU A 4 22.89 52.61 -9.32
CA GLU A 4 21.95 53.28 -10.26
C GLU A 4 22.70 54.15 -11.26
N ASP A 5 23.79 54.80 -10.85
CA ASP A 5 24.65 55.58 -11.74
C ASP A 5 25.41 54.68 -12.71
N ASP A 6 25.87 53.50 -12.28
CA ASP A 6 26.49 52.50 -13.17
C ASP A 6 25.50 51.94 -14.20
N LEU A 7 24.25 51.69 -13.81
CA LEU A 7 23.18 51.26 -14.72
C LEU A 7 22.81 52.35 -15.73
N ARG A 8 22.77 53.62 -15.31
CA ARG A 8 22.57 54.77 -16.21
C ARG A 8 23.76 54.97 -17.15
N GLY A 9 24.99 54.74 -16.68
CA GLY A 9 26.20 54.75 -17.50
C GLY A 9 26.17 53.70 -18.59
N LEU A 10 25.84 52.45 -18.24
CA LEU A 10 25.66 51.36 -19.20
C LEU A 10 24.54 51.67 -20.21
N ALA A 11 23.41 52.24 -19.77
CA ALA A 11 22.32 52.64 -20.65
C ALA A 11 22.78 53.63 -21.74
N LYS A 12 23.52 54.67 -21.34
CA LYS A 12 24.10 55.65 -22.28
C LYS A 12 25.08 55.02 -23.26
N VAL A 13 25.93 54.09 -22.80
CA VAL A 13 26.88 53.39 -23.68
C VAL A 13 26.14 52.57 -24.75
N MET A 14 25.02 51.92 -24.40
CA MET A 14 24.23 51.15 -25.37
C MET A 14 23.47 52.00 -26.38
N GLU A 15 22.96 53.15 -25.95
CA GLU A 15 22.37 54.15 -26.85
C GLU A 15 23.43 54.69 -27.82
N PHE A 16 24.64 54.92 -27.33
CA PHE A 16 25.77 55.33 -28.16
C PHE A 16 26.16 54.25 -29.19
N MET A 17 26.24 52.97 -28.79
CA MET A 17 26.47 51.86 -29.73
C MET A 17 25.35 51.75 -30.78
N ARG A 18 24.10 52.03 -30.40
CA ARG A 18 22.97 52.08 -31.35
C ARG A 18 23.11 53.23 -32.34
N ALA A 19 23.53 54.41 -31.86
CA ALA A 19 23.77 55.56 -32.71
C ALA A 19 24.89 55.29 -33.72
N ILE A 20 25.98 54.63 -33.30
CA ILE A 20 27.06 54.17 -34.20
C ILE A 20 26.53 53.17 -35.24
N SER A 21 25.71 52.21 -34.82
CA SER A 21 25.07 51.26 -35.73
C SER A 21 24.23 51.95 -36.82
N ILE A 22 23.38 52.91 -36.43
CA ILE A 22 22.58 53.70 -37.36
C ILE A 22 23.48 54.53 -38.28
N LEU A 23 24.56 55.11 -37.76
CA LEU A 23 25.54 55.86 -38.55
C LEU A 23 26.12 54.98 -39.67
N PHE A 24 26.49 53.73 -39.38
CA PHE A 24 26.99 52.81 -40.42
C PHE A 24 25.93 52.49 -41.49
N VAL A 25 24.65 52.40 -41.12
CA VAL A 25 23.56 52.24 -42.10
C VAL A 25 23.43 53.48 -42.99
N VAL A 26 23.49 54.68 -42.41
CA VAL A 26 23.43 55.94 -43.17
C VAL A 26 24.63 56.09 -44.10
N VAL A 27 25.84 55.78 -43.62
CA VAL A 27 27.06 55.80 -44.43
C VAL A 27 26.99 54.75 -45.56
N ASN A 28 26.44 53.56 -45.30
CA ASN A 28 26.21 52.56 -46.35
C ASN A 28 25.29 53.11 -47.45
N ILE A 29 24.17 53.76 -47.09
CA ILE A 29 23.27 54.38 -48.06
C ILE A 29 24.01 55.47 -48.84
N TYR A 30 24.72 56.37 -48.15
CA TYR A 30 25.41 57.49 -48.76
C TYR A 30 26.49 57.04 -49.76
N TRP A 31 27.30 56.05 -49.41
CA TRP A 31 28.40 55.56 -50.25
C TRP A 31 27.91 54.72 -51.45
N PHE A 32 27.04 53.73 -51.20
CA PHE A 32 26.62 52.79 -52.24
C PHE A 32 25.47 53.31 -53.12
N CYS A 33 24.79 54.38 -52.70
CA CYS A 33 23.78 55.09 -53.50
C CYS A 33 24.22 56.51 -53.91
N TYR A 34 25.53 56.79 -53.90
CA TYR A 34 26.08 58.14 -54.08
C TYR A 34 25.61 58.85 -55.37
N GLN A 35 25.41 58.10 -56.47
CA GLN A 35 24.89 58.67 -57.73
C GLN A 35 23.50 59.29 -57.54
N SER A 36 22.58 58.56 -56.91
CA SER A 36 21.23 59.06 -56.59
C SER A 36 21.25 60.16 -55.54
N VAL A 37 22.16 60.09 -54.56
CA VAL A 37 22.35 61.12 -53.53
C VAL A 37 22.81 62.45 -54.15
N ARG A 38 23.68 62.38 -55.16
CA ARG A 38 24.13 63.54 -55.94
C ARG A 38 23.02 64.11 -56.83
N GLU A 39 22.20 63.27 -57.44
CA GLU A 39 20.99 63.70 -58.19
C GLU A 39 19.97 64.42 -57.29
N TRP A 40 19.89 64.03 -56.03
CA TRP A 40 19.01 64.68 -55.04
C TRP A 40 19.59 65.97 -54.43
N GLY A 41 20.78 66.41 -54.88
CA GLY A 41 21.41 67.66 -54.42
C GLY A 41 22.03 67.59 -53.03
N ILE A 42 22.26 66.39 -52.49
CA ILE A 42 22.85 66.16 -51.16
C ILE A 42 24.36 65.89 -51.33
N ASP A 43 25.12 66.88 -51.81
CA ASP A 43 26.58 66.82 -51.89
C ASP A 43 27.18 67.51 -50.66
N ILE A 44 27.81 66.72 -49.78
CA ILE A 44 28.50 67.23 -48.59
C ILE A 44 30.00 66.93 -48.76
N GLY A 45 30.72 67.80 -49.48
CA GLY A 45 32.14 67.58 -49.80
C GLY A 45 33.09 67.32 -48.60
N VAL A 46 32.69 67.67 -47.37
CA VAL A 46 33.40 67.29 -46.14
C VAL A 46 33.25 65.79 -45.83
N VAL A 47 32.05 65.24 -45.98
CA VAL A 47 31.75 63.81 -45.75
C VAL A 47 32.49 62.96 -46.78
N ASP A 48 32.52 63.38 -48.05
CA ASP A 48 33.22 62.68 -49.12
C ASP A 48 34.71 62.52 -48.81
N ARG A 49 35.36 63.60 -48.33
CA ARG A 49 36.78 63.58 -47.96
C ARG A 49 37.05 62.62 -46.79
N ILE A 50 36.15 62.56 -45.81
CA ILE A 50 36.25 61.67 -44.65
C ILE A 50 36.09 60.20 -45.07
N LEU A 51 35.05 59.89 -45.85
CA LEU A 51 34.77 58.52 -46.29
C LEU A 51 35.87 57.99 -47.22
N LEU A 52 36.42 58.83 -48.11
CA LEU A 52 37.58 58.49 -48.94
C LEU A 52 38.84 58.21 -48.09
N GLY A 53 39.02 58.93 -46.98
CA GLY A 53 40.08 58.65 -46.00
C GLY A 53 39.92 57.27 -45.37
N PHE A 54 38.72 56.93 -44.89
CA PHE A 54 38.43 55.60 -44.35
C PHE A 54 38.60 54.49 -45.39
N GLN A 55 38.23 54.74 -46.65
CA GLN A 55 38.44 53.76 -47.72
C GLN A 55 39.92 53.50 -47.99
N ARG A 56 40.75 54.57 -48.04
CA ARG A 56 42.20 54.45 -48.30
C ARG A 56 42.93 53.69 -47.19
N THR A 57 42.52 53.87 -45.94
CA THR A 57 43.24 53.32 -44.78
C THR A 57 42.71 51.94 -44.35
N ALA A 58 41.40 51.71 -44.41
CA ALA A 58 40.76 50.52 -43.83
C ALA A 58 39.98 49.65 -44.84
N GLY A 59 39.80 50.11 -46.09
CA GLY A 59 39.07 49.35 -47.11
C GLY A 59 37.59 49.07 -46.78
N LEU A 60 37.01 49.82 -45.85
CA LEU A 60 35.71 49.57 -45.23
C LEU A 60 34.53 49.53 -46.22
N PHE A 61 34.65 50.24 -47.33
CA PHE A 61 33.64 50.35 -48.39
C PHE A 61 33.97 49.53 -49.64
N SER A 62 34.97 48.64 -49.56
CA SER A 62 35.33 47.71 -50.66
C SER A 62 34.19 46.74 -51.01
N ASN A 63 33.32 46.41 -50.06
CA ASN A 63 32.16 45.56 -50.27
C ASN A 63 30.98 46.08 -49.43
N ILE A 64 29.77 46.05 -50.01
CA ILE A 64 28.52 46.44 -49.35
C ILE A 64 28.27 45.63 -48.07
N LEU A 65 28.81 44.42 -47.99
CA LEU A 65 28.67 43.52 -46.84
C LEU A 65 29.47 43.99 -45.62
N TRP A 66 30.63 44.65 -45.79
CA TRP A 66 31.49 45.04 -44.67
C TRP A 66 30.79 46.08 -43.79
N THR A 67 30.32 47.17 -44.38
CA THR A 67 29.56 48.21 -43.67
C THR A 67 28.29 47.70 -43.01
N LYS A 68 27.59 46.77 -43.67
CA LYS A 68 26.44 46.06 -43.09
C LYS A 68 26.83 45.22 -41.88
N LEU A 69 27.93 44.47 -41.96
CA LEU A 69 28.43 43.66 -40.86
C LEU A 69 28.80 44.54 -39.65
N PHE A 70 29.46 45.67 -39.86
CA PHE A 70 29.75 46.64 -38.78
C PHE A 70 28.47 47.20 -38.15
N SER A 71 27.46 47.56 -38.94
CA SER A 71 26.18 48.01 -38.38
C SER A 71 25.52 46.93 -37.51
N VAL A 72 25.47 45.67 -37.96
CA VAL A 72 24.91 44.57 -37.17
C VAL A 72 25.76 44.25 -35.93
N LEU A 73 27.08 44.37 -36.00
CA LEU A 73 27.97 44.21 -34.85
C LEU A 73 27.65 45.23 -33.75
N PHE A 74 27.54 46.51 -34.09
CA PHE A 74 27.20 47.55 -33.12
C PHE A 74 25.75 47.46 -32.64
N LEU A 75 24.83 47.01 -33.50
CA LEU A 75 23.45 46.69 -33.11
C LEU A 75 23.42 45.56 -32.07
N ALA A 76 24.16 44.48 -32.30
CA ALA A 76 24.25 43.36 -31.37
C ALA A 76 24.83 43.79 -30.02
N LEU A 77 25.90 44.61 -30.03
CA LEU A 77 26.47 45.20 -28.81
C LEU A 77 25.46 46.10 -28.06
N SER A 78 24.62 46.86 -28.77
CA SER A 78 23.54 47.65 -28.17
C SER A 78 22.45 46.77 -27.54
N CYS A 79 22.15 45.61 -28.13
CA CYS A 79 21.14 44.68 -27.64
C CYS A 79 21.60 43.88 -26.42
N LEU A 80 22.91 43.63 -26.24
CA LEU A 80 23.44 42.79 -25.16
C LEU A 80 23.19 43.34 -23.76
N GLY A 81 23.20 44.67 -23.57
CA GLY A 81 22.99 45.25 -22.25
C GLY A 81 21.57 45.78 -21.99
N THR A 82 20.68 45.78 -23.00
CA THR A 82 19.39 46.49 -22.88
C THR A 82 18.43 45.66 -22.04
N LYS A 83 18.34 46.00 -20.75
CA LYS A 83 17.40 45.39 -19.80
C LYS A 83 15.98 45.91 -20.08
N GLY A 84 15.22 45.15 -20.86
CA GLY A 84 13.78 45.38 -21.05
C GLY A 84 12.95 44.61 -20.02
N VAL A 85 11.73 45.08 -19.77
CA VAL A 85 10.72 44.35 -18.97
C VAL A 85 10.51 42.98 -19.61
N LYS A 86 10.75 41.90 -18.85
CA LYS A 86 10.56 40.55 -19.34
C LYS A 86 9.06 40.27 -19.48
N GLU A 87 8.64 39.70 -20.61
CA GLU A 87 7.22 39.56 -20.96
C GLU A 87 6.91 38.12 -21.41
N GLN A 88 5.87 37.50 -20.83
CA GLN A 88 5.51 36.10 -21.11
C GLN A 88 5.01 35.84 -22.55
N LYS A 89 4.60 36.89 -23.29
CA LYS A 89 4.03 36.76 -24.64
C LYS A 89 5.07 36.58 -25.76
N ILE A 90 6.37 36.69 -25.44
CA ILE A 90 7.45 36.57 -26.41
C ILE A 90 7.93 35.12 -26.46
N THR A 91 7.83 34.49 -27.63
CA THR A 91 8.29 33.10 -27.86
C THR A 91 9.53 33.05 -28.75
N TRP A 92 10.36 32.02 -28.59
CA TRP A 92 11.54 31.77 -29.45
C TRP A 92 11.18 31.78 -30.94
N ARG A 93 10.02 31.22 -31.30
CA ARG A 93 9.56 31.15 -32.70
C ARG A 93 9.38 32.54 -33.32
N ARG A 94 8.86 33.51 -32.56
CA ARG A 94 8.67 34.90 -33.01
C ARG A 94 9.99 35.66 -33.15
N ILE A 95 10.93 35.42 -32.23
CA ILE A 95 12.28 35.99 -32.28
C ILE A 95 13.04 35.48 -33.50
N ILE A 96 13.02 34.16 -33.73
CA ILE A 96 13.70 33.53 -34.86
C ILE A 96 13.09 34.01 -36.18
N LEU A 97 11.76 34.04 -36.31
CA LEU A 97 11.10 34.50 -37.53
C LEU A 97 11.48 35.96 -37.87
N CYS A 98 11.48 36.85 -36.88
CA CYS A 98 11.82 38.26 -37.06
C CYS A 98 13.32 38.48 -37.31
N GLY A 99 14.18 37.70 -36.66
CA GLY A 99 15.63 37.75 -36.88
C GLY A 99 16.02 37.25 -38.27
N VAL A 100 15.46 36.13 -38.71
CA VAL A 100 15.71 35.56 -40.05
C VAL A 100 15.17 36.49 -41.14
N SER A 101 13.95 37.01 -41.00
CA SER A 101 13.40 37.97 -41.97
C SER A 101 14.24 39.26 -42.02
N GLY A 102 14.70 39.73 -40.86
CA GLY A 102 15.60 40.88 -40.75
C GLY A 102 16.94 40.65 -41.47
N LEU A 103 17.59 39.50 -41.26
CA LEU A 103 18.84 39.13 -41.92
C LEU A 103 18.68 39.06 -43.44
N LEU A 104 17.60 38.42 -43.92
CA LEU A 104 17.32 38.29 -45.35
C LEU A 104 17.08 39.66 -46.01
N LEU A 105 16.28 40.53 -45.40
CA LEU A 105 16.02 41.87 -45.93
C LEU A 105 17.27 42.77 -45.88
N PHE A 106 18.10 42.64 -44.83
CA PHE A 106 19.25 43.51 -44.62
C PHE A 106 20.46 43.14 -45.49
N PHE A 107 20.82 41.86 -45.59
CA PHE A 107 21.96 41.40 -46.38
C PHE A 107 21.58 41.03 -47.82
N GLY A 108 20.37 40.50 -48.02
CA GLY A 108 19.91 39.97 -49.31
C GLY A 108 19.38 41.01 -50.30
N ASN A 109 19.48 42.32 -50.03
CA ASN A 109 18.94 43.38 -50.88
C ASN A 109 19.95 44.01 -51.87
N GLY A 110 21.19 43.52 -51.94
CA GLY A 110 22.24 44.11 -52.79
C GLY A 110 21.94 44.06 -54.29
N TRP A 111 21.20 43.05 -54.76
CA TRP A 111 20.80 42.92 -56.16
C TRP A 111 19.76 43.96 -56.59
N LEU A 112 19.06 44.62 -55.66
CA LEU A 112 18.07 45.66 -55.99
C LEU A 112 18.72 46.87 -56.67
N LEU A 113 20.01 47.12 -56.40
CA LEU A 113 20.78 48.19 -57.03
C LEU A 113 21.24 47.83 -58.46
N ALA A 114 21.17 46.54 -58.84
CA ALA A 114 21.53 46.04 -60.17
C ALA A 114 20.33 45.80 -61.08
N LEU A 115 19.11 46.08 -60.62
CA LEU A 115 17.89 45.95 -61.42
C LEU A 115 17.82 47.03 -62.51
N PRO A 116 17.26 46.74 -63.68
CA PRO A 116 17.06 47.70 -64.78
C PRO A 116 15.87 48.64 -64.49
N LEU A 117 15.89 49.30 -63.34
CA LEU A 117 14.92 50.30 -62.91
C LEU A 117 15.53 51.71 -63.04
N PRO A 118 14.72 52.78 -63.08
CA PRO A 118 15.22 54.14 -62.92
C PRO A 118 16.08 54.24 -61.63
N LEU A 119 17.26 54.84 -61.73
CA LEU A 119 18.24 54.96 -60.64
C LEU A 119 17.60 55.38 -59.29
N PRO A 120 16.73 56.41 -59.23
CA PRO A 120 16.06 56.78 -57.98
C PRO A 120 15.13 55.69 -57.42
N ALA A 121 14.44 54.93 -58.28
CA ALA A 121 13.51 53.89 -57.86
C ALA A 121 14.23 52.68 -57.25
N GLY A 122 15.35 52.26 -57.84
CA GLY A 122 16.21 51.20 -57.30
C GLY A 122 16.80 51.58 -55.94
N THR A 123 17.24 52.83 -55.79
CA THR A 123 17.74 53.36 -54.51
C THR A 123 16.65 53.40 -53.43
N VAL A 124 15.44 53.84 -53.74
CA VAL A 124 14.32 53.88 -52.76
C VAL A 124 13.96 52.48 -52.27
N LEU A 125 13.87 51.49 -53.17
CA LEU A 125 13.60 50.09 -52.80
C LEU A 125 14.73 49.49 -51.94
N TYR A 126 15.98 49.81 -52.28
CA TYR A 126 17.14 49.41 -51.48
C TYR A 126 17.08 50.00 -50.06
N ILE A 127 16.82 51.31 -49.92
CA ILE A 127 16.70 51.98 -48.61
C ILE A 127 15.52 51.40 -47.81
N ALA A 128 14.38 51.15 -48.44
CA ALA A 128 13.19 50.60 -47.77
C ALA A 128 13.44 49.20 -47.20
N THR A 129 14.04 48.30 -48.00
CA THR A 129 14.38 46.94 -47.56
C THR A 129 15.50 46.94 -46.52
N LEU A 130 16.51 47.80 -46.67
CA LEU A 130 17.59 47.97 -45.69
C LEU A 130 17.05 48.44 -44.34
N THR A 131 16.15 49.42 -44.34
CA THR A 131 15.54 49.98 -43.13
C THR A 131 14.61 48.97 -42.46
N ALA A 132 13.75 48.30 -43.24
CA ALA A 132 12.88 47.25 -42.73
C ALA A 132 13.69 46.09 -42.10
N GLY A 133 14.75 45.64 -42.79
CA GLY A 133 15.66 44.63 -42.28
C GLY A 133 16.33 45.03 -40.96
N TYR A 134 16.80 46.27 -40.87
CA TYR A 134 17.41 46.82 -39.65
C TYR A 134 16.42 46.88 -38.47
N ILE A 135 15.19 47.34 -38.70
CA ILE A 135 14.15 47.38 -37.66
C ILE A 135 13.81 45.97 -37.16
N CYS A 136 13.69 45.00 -38.06
CA CYS A 136 13.45 43.61 -37.68
C CYS A 136 14.60 43.03 -36.84
N LEU A 137 15.86 43.30 -37.19
CA LEU A 137 17.02 42.88 -36.41
C LEU A 137 17.05 43.52 -35.02
N LEU A 138 16.72 44.82 -34.93
CA LEU A 138 16.62 45.53 -33.65
C LEU A 138 15.50 44.96 -32.78
N MET A 139 14.32 44.69 -33.34
CA MET A 139 13.22 44.07 -32.59
C MET A 139 13.56 42.66 -32.12
N ALA A 140 14.19 41.84 -32.96
CA ALA A 140 14.63 40.50 -32.58
C ALA A 140 15.64 40.53 -31.43
N GLY A 141 16.63 41.43 -31.48
CA GLY A 141 17.60 41.63 -30.40
C GLY A 141 16.96 42.10 -29.08
N LEU A 142 16.00 43.03 -29.15
CA LEU A 142 15.27 43.51 -27.97
C LEU A 142 14.33 42.44 -27.38
N TRP A 143 13.73 41.58 -28.20
CA TRP A 143 12.90 40.48 -27.71
C TRP A 143 13.74 39.36 -27.07
N MET A 144 14.95 39.12 -27.59
CA MET A 144 15.89 38.17 -27.00
C MET A 144 16.29 38.57 -25.58
N SER A 145 16.52 39.85 -25.31
CA SER A 145 16.85 40.34 -23.95
C SER A 145 15.66 40.31 -22.98
N ARG A 146 14.42 40.25 -23.49
CA ARG A 146 13.17 40.21 -22.71
C ARG A 146 12.61 38.80 -22.47
N LEU A 147 13.25 37.76 -23.00
CA LEU A 147 12.77 36.39 -22.88
C LEU A 147 12.86 35.91 -21.42
N LEU A 148 11.73 35.50 -20.85
CA LEU A 148 11.63 34.84 -19.55
C LEU A 148 11.89 33.33 -19.72
N LYS A 149 13.03 32.84 -19.24
CA LYS A 149 13.21 31.39 -18.99
C LYS A 149 12.57 31.07 -17.66
N THR A 150 11.52 30.24 -17.66
CA THR A 150 10.81 29.87 -16.43
C THR A 150 10.61 28.36 -16.44
N ASP A 151 11.31 27.65 -15.56
CA ASP A 151 11.16 26.19 -15.36
C ASP A 151 10.06 25.86 -14.33
N LEU A 152 9.50 26.88 -13.67
CA LEU A 152 8.56 26.76 -12.53
C LEU A 152 7.19 26.15 -12.87
N LEU A 153 6.78 26.20 -14.14
CA LEU A 153 5.47 25.68 -14.57
C LEU A 153 5.55 24.25 -15.15
N GLU A 154 6.75 23.66 -15.23
CA GLU A 154 6.92 22.32 -15.80
C GLU A 154 6.54 21.20 -14.81
N ASP A 155 6.65 21.44 -13.49
CA ASP A 155 6.32 20.46 -12.43
C ASP A 155 5.24 20.97 -11.46
N VAL A 156 4.01 21.09 -11.96
CA VAL A 156 2.84 21.58 -11.19
C VAL A 156 2.50 20.67 -9.99
N PHE A 157 2.80 19.37 -10.10
CA PHE A 157 2.52 18.37 -9.08
C PHE A 157 3.70 18.08 -8.15
N ASN A 158 4.77 18.87 -8.25
CA ASN A 158 5.95 18.78 -7.39
C ASN A 158 6.58 17.36 -7.37
N VAL A 159 6.45 16.62 -8.49
CA VAL A 159 6.87 15.23 -8.62
C VAL A 159 8.37 15.09 -8.40
N GLU A 160 9.16 16.04 -8.89
CA GLU A 160 10.61 15.98 -8.78
C GLU A 160 11.09 16.18 -7.34
N ASN A 161 10.52 17.15 -6.61
CA ASN A 161 10.88 17.40 -5.21
C ASN A 161 10.35 16.32 -4.25
N GLU A 162 9.26 15.64 -4.60
CA GLU A 162 8.72 14.52 -3.83
C GLU A 162 9.31 13.16 -4.24
N SER A 163 10.11 13.12 -5.31
CA SER A 163 10.84 11.92 -5.71
C SER A 163 12.11 11.72 -4.88
N PHE A 164 12.40 10.48 -4.51
CA PHE A 164 13.59 10.13 -3.73
C PHE A 164 14.16 8.79 -4.19
N MET A 165 15.46 8.61 -3.96
CA MET A 165 16.16 7.37 -4.29
C MET A 165 15.65 6.24 -3.38
N GLN A 166 15.38 5.08 -3.97
CA GLN A 166 14.92 3.89 -3.27
C GLN A 166 15.96 2.78 -3.38
N GLU A 167 15.78 1.69 -2.65
CA GLU A 167 16.70 0.56 -2.67
C GLU A 167 16.72 -0.09 -4.05
N THR A 168 17.92 -0.26 -4.61
CA THR A 168 18.12 -0.82 -5.96
C THR A 168 18.81 -2.17 -5.94
N GLU A 169 19.38 -2.56 -4.80
CA GLU A 169 20.04 -3.85 -4.63
C GLU A 169 19.05 -4.89 -4.09
N LEU A 170 19.11 -6.09 -4.66
CA LEU A 170 18.39 -7.26 -4.12
C LEU A 170 19.15 -7.77 -2.88
N LYS A 171 18.46 -7.81 -1.73
CA LYS A 171 19.03 -8.31 -0.46
C LYS A 171 18.28 -9.56 -0.02
N GLU A 172 18.77 -10.72 -0.41
CA GLU A 172 18.19 -12.02 -0.09
C GLU A 172 18.88 -12.69 1.11
N ASN A 173 18.08 -13.42 1.87
CA ASN A 173 18.48 -14.23 3.03
C ASN A 173 17.50 -15.39 3.23
N GLU A 174 17.71 -16.20 4.28
CA GLU A 174 16.89 -17.38 4.59
C GLU A 174 15.39 -17.08 4.83
N TYR A 175 15.04 -15.83 5.15
CA TYR A 175 13.71 -15.43 5.62
C TYR A 175 13.00 -14.41 4.73
N SER A 176 13.74 -13.73 3.88
CA SER A 176 13.31 -12.49 3.22
C SER A 176 12.18 -12.70 2.23
N VAL A 177 11.39 -11.65 2.02
CA VAL A 177 10.50 -11.54 0.86
C VAL A 177 10.95 -10.33 0.04
N ASN A 178 11.21 -10.53 -1.23
CA ASN A 178 11.80 -9.53 -2.10
C ASN A 178 10.83 -9.22 -3.25
N LEU A 179 10.44 -7.95 -3.37
CA LEU A 179 9.49 -7.49 -4.39
C LEU A 179 10.20 -6.57 -5.37
N ARG A 180 10.14 -6.88 -6.66
CA ARG A 180 10.71 -6.03 -7.70
C ARG A 180 9.88 -4.76 -7.83
N THR A 181 10.54 -3.63 -7.98
CA THR A 181 9.86 -2.34 -8.11
C THR A 181 10.35 -1.52 -9.28
N ARG A 182 9.52 -0.54 -9.67
CA ARG A 182 9.89 0.55 -10.56
C ARG A 182 9.50 1.88 -9.92
N PHE A 183 10.41 2.85 -9.91
CA PHE A 183 10.17 4.16 -9.31
C PHE A 183 10.74 5.30 -10.16
N TRP A 184 10.23 6.50 -9.93
CA TRP A 184 10.69 7.73 -10.60
C TRP A 184 11.64 8.51 -9.69
N PHE A 185 12.76 8.98 -10.24
CA PHE A 185 13.69 9.86 -9.54
C PHE A 185 14.46 10.72 -10.54
N ARG A 186 14.52 12.05 -10.30
CA ARG A 186 15.31 13.00 -11.12
C ARG A 186 15.06 12.88 -12.64
N GLY A 187 13.81 12.90 -13.04
CA GLY A 187 13.42 12.85 -14.45
C GLY A 187 13.61 11.49 -15.15
N ARG A 188 13.88 10.40 -14.41
CA ARG A 188 14.12 9.05 -14.97
C ARG A 188 13.43 7.97 -14.16
N ALA A 189 13.05 6.89 -14.84
CA ALA A 189 12.57 5.67 -14.22
C ALA A 189 13.74 4.76 -13.84
N TYR A 190 13.66 4.15 -12.66
CA TYR A 190 14.63 3.21 -12.11
C TYR A 190 13.93 1.90 -11.76
N ASP A 191 14.62 0.78 -11.99
CA ASP A 191 14.23 -0.50 -11.41
C ASP A 191 14.88 -0.64 -10.03
N GLY A 192 14.17 -1.25 -9.08
CA GLY A 192 14.66 -1.45 -7.72
C GLY A 192 13.99 -2.63 -7.02
N TRP A 193 14.15 -2.66 -5.69
CA TRP A 193 13.67 -3.74 -4.85
C TRP A 193 13.12 -3.24 -3.52
N ILE A 194 11.99 -3.79 -3.09
CA ILE A 194 11.59 -3.75 -1.68
C ILE A 194 12.05 -5.06 -1.04
N ASN A 195 13.01 -4.96 -0.13
CA ASN A 195 13.61 -6.11 0.55
C ASN A 195 13.04 -6.23 1.97
N LEU A 196 12.13 -7.18 2.18
CA LEU A 196 11.63 -7.52 3.50
C LEU A 196 12.58 -8.49 4.19
N VAL A 197 13.76 -8.01 4.62
CA VAL A 197 14.82 -8.85 5.21
C VAL A 197 14.44 -9.46 6.56
N ASN A 198 13.51 -8.82 7.28
CA ASN A 198 12.99 -9.30 8.56
C ASN A 198 11.45 -9.33 8.58
N PRO A 199 10.83 -10.38 8.02
CA PRO A 199 9.37 -10.53 8.08
C PRO A 199 8.84 -10.77 9.50
N PHE A 200 9.70 -11.16 10.45
CA PHE A 200 9.30 -11.43 11.83
C PHE A 200 9.00 -10.17 12.65
N ARG A 201 9.23 -8.97 12.11
CA ARG A 201 8.74 -7.71 12.69
C ARG A 201 7.29 -7.41 12.32
N ALA A 202 6.56 -8.42 11.83
CA ALA A 202 5.24 -8.34 11.25
C ALA A 202 5.16 -7.39 10.04
N THR A 203 4.16 -7.62 9.21
CA THR A 203 3.91 -6.85 7.98
C THR A 203 2.44 -6.52 7.93
N MET A 204 2.10 -5.24 7.78
CA MET A 204 0.74 -4.84 7.43
C MET A 204 0.68 -4.43 5.97
N VAL A 205 -0.41 -4.82 5.29
CA VAL A 205 -0.69 -4.45 3.92
C VAL A 205 -2.05 -3.77 3.85
N LEU A 206 -2.01 -2.47 3.61
CA LEU A 206 -3.17 -1.57 3.58
C LEU A 206 -3.57 -1.27 2.15
N GLY A 207 -4.87 -1.06 1.92
CA GLY A 207 -5.34 -0.61 0.62
C GLY A 207 -6.83 -0.87 0.41
N THR A 208 -7.51 0.08 -0.19
CA THR A 208 -8.90 -0.08 -0.63
C THR A 208 -9.04 -1.25 -1.62
N PRO A 209 -10.25 -1.84 -1.76
CA PRO A 209 -10.50 -2.87 -2.76
C PRO A 209 -10.05 -2.41 -4.16
N GLY A 210 -9.31 -3.25 -4.88
CA GLY A 210 -8.77 -2.92 -6.21
C GLY A 210 -7.41 -2.23 -6.20
N SER A 211 -6.84 -1.87 -5.03
CA SER A 211 -5.48 -1.30 -4.93
C SER A 211 -4.35 -2.22 -5.41
N GLY A 212 -4.62 -3.53 -5.49
CA GLY A 212 -3.64 -4.55 -5.90
C GLY A 212 -2.97 -5.28 -4.73
N LYS A 213 -3.42 -5.08 -3.47
CA LYS A 213 -2.90 -5.72 -2.24
C LYS A 213 -2.57 -7.21 -2.43
N SER A 214 -3.55 -8.01 -2.81
CA SER A 214 -3.39 -9.47 -2.85
C SER A 214 -2.45 -9.88 -3.99
N TYR A 215 -2.66 -9.35 -5.19
CA TYR A 215 -1.85 -9.69 -6.37
C TYR A 215 -0.38 -9.27 -6.26
N ALA A 216 -0.12 -8.04 -5.81
CA ALA A 216 1.22 -7.46 -5.80
C ALA A 216 2.05 -7.94 -4.59
N ILE A 217 1.42 -8.18 -3.44
CA ILE A 217 2.13 -8.41 -2.18
C ILE A 217 1.80 -9.78 -1.59
N ILE A 218 0.53 -10.05 -1.27
CA ILE A 218 0.15 -11.27 -0.52
C ILE A 218 0.51 -12.53 -1.31
N ASN A 219 0.20 -12.57 -2.60
CA ASN A 219 0.53 -13.70 -3.47
C ASN A 219 2.04 -13.94 -3.52
N GLN A 220 2.84 -12.88 -3.67
CA GLN A 220 4.31 -13.00 -3.70
C GLN A 220 4.85 -13.46 -2.35
N TYR A 221 4.26 -13.00 -1.25
CA TYR A 221 4.62 -13.42 0.08
C TYR A 221 4.32 -14.90 0.34
N ILE A 222 3.15 -15.39 -0.08
CA ILE A 222 2.80 -16.83 -0.02
C ILE A 222 3.83 -17.65 -0.79
N LYS A 223 4.14 -17.25 -2.03
CA LYS A 223 5.08 -17.98 -2.89
C LYS A 223 6.47 -18.07 -2.29
N GLN A 224 7.03 -16.93 -1.88
CA GLN A 224 8.40 -16.89 -1.35
C GLN A 224 8.52 -17.53 0.03
N THR A 225 7.50 -17.46 0.89
CA THR A 225 7.53 -18.17 2.18
C THR A 225 7.52 -19.69 1.99
N ILE A 226 6.73 -20.20 1.03
CA ILE A 226 6.73 -21.62 0.66
C ILE A 226 8.07 -22.05 0.07
N GLU A 227 8.62 -21.29 -0.89
CA GLU A 227 9.95 -21.55 -1.48
C GLU A 227 11.05 -21.64 -0.42
N LYS A 228 10.96 -20.81 0.62
CA LYS A 228 11.93 -20.76 1.71
C LYS A 228 11.67 -21.80 2.82
N GLY A 229 10.68 -22.67 2.67
CA GLY A 229 10.44 -23.77 3.60
C GLY A 229 9.71 -23.37 4.90
N TYR A 230 8.84 -22.36 4.86
CA TYR A 230 8.00 -21.98 5.99
C TYR A 230 6.82 -22.96 6.14
N SER A 231 6.47 -23.35 7.36
CA SER A 231 5.10 -23.82 7.61
C SER A 231 4.15 -22.64 7.50
N LEU A 232 2.92 -22.84 7.03
CA LEU A 232 2.03 -21.73 6.70
C LEU A 232 0.66 -21.92 7.35
N PHE A 233 0.18 -20.86 7.99
CA PHE A 233 -1.22 -20.63 8.27
C PHE A 233 -1.73 -19.53 7.35
N LEU A 234 -2.69 -19.87 6.49
CA LEU A 234 -3.28 -18.94 5.51
C LEU A 234 -4.78 -18.81 5.76
N TYR A 235 -5.22 -17.62 6.10
CA TYR A 235 -6.63 -17.27 6.15
C TYR A 235 -7.06 -16.65 4.82
N ASP A 236 -7.86 -17.40 4.06
CA ASP A 236 -8.37 -17.03 2.74
C ASP A 236 -9.82 -16.55 2.86
N PHE A 237 -10.01 -15.24 2.85
CA PHE A 237 -11.35 -14.64 2.99
C PHE A 237 -12.24 -14.92 1.77
N LYS A 238 -11.65 -15.15 0.60
CA LYS A 238 -12.32 -15.42 -0.67
C LYS A 238 -11.92 -16.80 -1.19
N TYR A 239 -12.07 -17.81 -0.33
CA TYR A 239 -11.69 -19.16 -0.66
C TYR A 239 -12.31 -19.61 -2.00
N PRO A 240 -11.54 -20.22 -2.94
CA PRO A 240 -10.17 -20.70 -2.78
C PRO A 240 -9.08 -19.81 -3.43
N ASP A 241 -9.28 -18.50 -3.59
CA ASP A 241 -8.39 -17.61 -4.35
C ASP A 241 -6.90 -17.71 -3.95
N LEU A 242 -6.59 -17.57 -2.65
CA LEU A 242 -5.21 -17.68 -2.14
C LEU A 242 -4.81 -19.13 -1.91
N SER A 243 -5.80 -19.97 -1.61
CA SER A 243 -5.66 -21.39 -1.33
C SER A 243 -5.09 -22.16 -2.52
N GLU A 244 -5.61 -21.90 -3.73
CA GLU A 244 -5.13 -22.52 -4.96
C GLU A 244 -3.67 -22.13 -5.27
N ILE A 245 -3.30 -20.87 -5.00
CA ILE A 245 -1.92 -20.39 -5.17
C ILE A 245 -1.01 -21.13 -4.20
N ALA A 246 -1.36 -21.18 -2.91
CA ALA A 246 -0.56 -21.87 -1.91
C ALA A 246 -0.39 -23.36 -2.22
N TYR A 247 -1.47 -24.04 -2.63
CA TYR A 247 -1.46 -25.46 -2.97
C TYR A 247 -0.52 -25.75 -4.16
N ASN A 248 -0.72 -25.06 -5.28
CA ASN A 248 0.06 -25.29 -6.50
C ASN A 248 1.53 -24.90 -6.32
N HIS A 249 1.78 -23.81 -5.60
CA HIS A 249 3.15 -23.39 -5.33
C HIS A 249 3.87 -24.37 -4.40
N LEU A 250 3.16 -24.93 -3.42
CA LEU A 250 3.70 -25.97 -2.55
C LEU A 250 4.07 -27.23 -3.34
N LEU A 251 3.19 -27.70 -4.23
CA LEU A 251 3.46 -28.88 -5.07
C LEU A 251 4.75 -28.73 -5.89
N ALA A 252 5.04 -27.53 -6.37
CA ALA A 252 6.24 -27.24 -7.17
C ALA A 252 7.52 -27.05 -6.33
N HIS A 253 7.42 -26.83 -5.01
CA HIS A 253 8.55 -26.42 -4.16
C HIS A 253 8.71 -27.27 -2.89
N LEU A 254 8.24 -28.53 -2.90
CA LEU A 254 8.44 -29.46 -1.79
C LEU A 254 9.91 -29.70 -1.43
N ASP A 255 10.83 -29.52 -2.39
CA ASP A 255 12.27 -29.70 -2.19
C ASP A 255 12.90 -28.62 -1.31
N GLY A 256 12.21 -27.48 -1.09
CA GLY A 256 12.62 -26.44 -0.14
C GLY A 256 12.48 -26.84 1.33
N TYR A 257 11.88 -28.01 1.61
CA TYR A 257 11.59 -28.48 2.96
C TYR A 257 12.42 -29.71 3.33
N LYS A 258 13.02 -29.69 4.53
CA LYS A 258 13.70 -30.87 5.10
C LYS A 258 12.72 -32.04 5.31
N VAL A 259 11.53 -31.74 5.82
CA VAL A 259 10.41 -32.68 5.93
C VAL A 259 9.27 -32.12 5.10
N LYS A 260 8.81 -32.88 4.11
CA LYS A 260 7.78 -32.42 3.18
C LYS A 260 6.48 -32.14 3.94
N PRO A 261 5.95 -30.90 3.89
CA PRO A 261 4.75 -30.57 4.63
C PRO A 261 3.52 -31.16 3.94
N LYS A 262 2.49 -31.43 4.74
CA LYS A 262 1.15 -31.78 4.23
C LYS A 262 0.29 -30.52 4.09
N PHE A 263 -0.57 -30.52 3.07
CA PHE A 263 -1.51 -29.44 2.82
C PHE A 263 -2.87 -29.79 3.45
N TYR A 264 -3.33 -28.93 4.35
CA TYR A 264 -4.60 -29.09 5.07
C TYR A 264 -5.53 -27.93 4.77
N VAL A 265 -6.83 -28.21 4.76
CA VAL A 265 -7.89 -27.24 4.47
C VAL A 265 -8.98 -27.38 5.52
N ILE A 266 -9.42 -26.25 6.07
CA ILE A 266 -10.68 -26.14 6.82
C ILE A 266 -11.64 -25.30 5.98
N ASN A 267 -12.75 -25.92 5.57
CA ASN A 267 -13.81 -25.30 4.78
C ASN A 267 -15.19 -25.76 5.27
N PHE A 268 -16.02 -24.80 5.70
CA PHE A 268 -17.37 -25.11 6.21
C PHE A 268 -18.47 -25.11 5.14
N ASP A 269 -18.19 -24.62 3.93
CA ASP A 269 -19.17 -24.62 2.83
C ASP A 269 -19.26 -25.97 2.15
N ASN A 270 -18.11 -26.60 1.89
CA ASN A 270 -18.05 -27.91 1.24
C ASN A 270 -17.19 -28.90 2.06
N PRO A 271 -17.84 -29.79 2.84
CA PRO A 271 -17.13 -30.83 3.59
C PRO A 271 -16.27 -31.80 2.77
N ARG A 272 -16.46 -31.90 1.44
CA ARG A 272 -15.57 -32.67 0.54
C ARG A 272 -14.19 -32.05 0.42
N GLU A 273 -14.13 -30.74 0.56
CA GLU A 273 -12.92 -29.92 0.42
C GLU A 273 -12.37 -29.51 1.79
N SER A 274 -12.77 -30.19 2.86
CA SER A 274 -12.30 -29.91 4.21
C SER A 274 -11.77 -31.16 4.87
N HIS A 275 -10.64 -31.01 5.54
CA HIS A 275 -10.24 -31.89 6.62
C HIS A 275 -11.08 -31.57 7.86
N ARG A 276 -11.09 -32.49 8.81
CA ARG A 276 -11.75 -32.36 10.11
C ARG A 276 -10.70 -32.09 11.18
N CYS A 277 -10.99 -31.17 12.08
CA CYS A 277 -10.09 -30.86 13.20
C CYS A 277 -10.92 -30.41 14.41
N ASN A 278 -10.65 -30.93 15.60
CA ASN A 278 -11.28 -30.43 16.81
C ASN A 278 -10.43 -29.31 17.42
N PRO A 279 -10.87 -28.04 17.35
CA PRO A 279 -10.07 -26.94 17.89
C PRO A 279 -10.05 -26.89 19.43
N ILE A 280 -10.95 -27.60 20.12
CA ILE A 280 -10.91 -27.75 21.58
C ILE A 280 -10.52 -29.17 22.01
N HIS A 281 -9.65 -29.83 21.24
CA HIS A 281 -9.13 -31.15 21.61
C HIS A 281 -8.58 -31.16 23.05
N PRO A 282 -8.90 -32.19 23.87
CA PRO A 282 -8.56 -32.22 25.30
C PRO A 282 -7.05 -32.12 25.56
N ASP A 283 -6.21 -32.68 24.69
CA ASP A 283 -4.74 -32.61 24.81
C ASP A 283 -4.19 -31.19 24.77
N PHE A 284 -4.96 -30.24 24.26
CA PHE A 284 -4.59 -28.82 24.22
C PHE A 284 -5.05 -28.04 25.46
N MET A 285 -5.68 -28.69 26.44
CA MET A 285 -6.18 -28.06 27.65
C MET A 285 -5.53 -28.69 28.87
N THR A 286 -4.63 -27.94 29.51
CA THR A 286 -3.96 -28.36 30.73
C THR A 286 -4.70 -27.89 31.97
N ASP A 287 -5.25 -26.68 31.92
CA ASP A 287 -5.93 -26.00 33.03
C ASP A 287 -7.27 -25.41 32.58
N ILE A 288 -8.21 -25.17 33.49
CA ILE A 288 -9.53 -24.60 33.17
C ILE A 288 -9.44 -23.22 32.52
N SER A 289 -8.35 -22.48 32.76
CA SER A 289 -8.03 -21.26 32.04
C SER A 289 -7.93 -21.45 30.52
N ASP A 290 -7.47 -22.62 30.03
CA ASP A 290 -7.44 -22.94 28.59
C ASP A 290 -8.87 -23.09 28.01
N ALA A 291 -9.79 -23.64 28.80
CA ALA A 291 -11.21 -23.74 28.44
C ALA A 291 -11.87 -22.36 28.45
N TYR A 292 -11.54 -21.53 29.44
CA TYR A 292 -11.99 -20.14 29.51
C TYR A 292 -11.48 -19.31 28.32
N GLU A 293 -10.21 -19.42 27.94
CA GLU A 293 -9.67 -18.74 26.74
C GLU A 293 -10.42 -19.13 25.46
N SER A 294 -10.76 -20.42 25.33
CA SER A 294 -11.50 -20.96 24.20
C SER A 294 -12.92 -20.40 24.16
N ALA A 295 -13.65 -20.49 25.27
CA ALA A 295 -15.00 -19.96 25.42
C ALA A 295 -15.05 -18.45 25.15
N TYR A 296 -14.10 -17.70 25.70
CA TYR A 296 -13.98 -16.26 25.52
C TYR A 296 -13.79 -15.88 24.04
N THR A 297 -12.91 -16.60 23.33
CA THR A 297 -12.68 -16.38 21.89
C THR A 297 -13.95 -16.61 21.08
N ILE A 298 -14.67 -17.70 21.37
CA ILE A 298 -15.93 -18.03 20.70
C ILE A 298 -16.96 -16.92 20.91
N MET A 299 -17.17 -16.53 22.18
CA MET A 299 -18.19 -15.55 22.55
C MET A 299 -17.92 -14.16 21.98
N LEU A 300 -16.66 -13.71 21.97
CA LEU A 300 -16.31 -12.42 21.37
C LEU A 300 -16.44 -12.40 19.85
N ASN A 301 -16.12 -13.49 19.16
CA ASN A 301 -16.32 -13.56 17.71
C ASN A 301 -17.81 -13.60 17.34
N LEU A 302 -18.66 -14.20 18.18
CA LEU A 302 -20.12 -14.17 18.02
C LEU A 302 -20.72 -12.79 18.35
N ASN A 303 -20.17 -12.08 19.34
CA ASN A 303 -20.64 -10.79 19.81
C ASN A 303 -19.49 -9.77 19.90
N ARG A 304 -19.09 -9.19 18.75
CA ARG A 304 -17.96 -8.24 18.68
C ARG A 304 -18.10 -7.02 19.59
N THR A 305 -19.32 -6.60 19.90
CA THR A 305 -19.58 -5.47 20.82
C THR A 305 -19.11 -5.74 22.25
N TRP A 306 -18.80 -6.99 22.60
CA TRP A 306 -18.28 -7.37 23.90
C TRP A 306 -16.79 -7.07 24.05
N ILE A 307 -16.05 -6.86 22.95
CA ILE A 307 -14.62 -6.51 22.97
C ILE A 307 -14.37 -5.20 23.74
N SER A 308 -15.30 -4.24 23.66
CA SER A 308 -15.21 -2.97 24.41
C SER A 308 -15.83 -3.02 25.81
N LYS A 309 -16.40 -4.16 26.22
CA LYS A 309 -17.12 -4.35 27.50
C LYS A 309 -16.50 -5.46 28.36
N GLN A 310 -15.20 -5.71 28.21
CA GLN A 310 -14.51 -6.73 29.00
C GLN A 310 -14.59 -6.42 30.50
N GLY A 311 -14.82 -7.44 31.32
CA GLY A 311 -15.05 -7.28 32.76
C GLY A 311 -16.48 -6.91 33.15
N ASP A 312 -17.38 -6.67 32.19
CA ASP A 312 -18.82 -6.56 32.46
C ASP A 312 -19.38 -7.94 32.82
N PHE A 313 -20.15 -8.02 33.89
CA PHE A 313 -20.73 -9.27 34.38
C PHE A 313 -21.61 -9.98 33.32
N PHE A 314 -22.30 -9.21 32.47
CA PHE A 314 -23.11 -9.76 31.39
C PHE A 314 -22.29 -10.39 30.26
N VAL A 315 -21.01 -10.04 30.15
CA VAL A 315 -20.06 -10.65 29.21
C VAL A 315 -19.36 -11.86 29.85
N GLU A 316 -18.96 -11.74 31.12
CA GLU A 316 -18.21 -12.78 31.82
C GLU A 316 -19.06 -14.03 32.14
N SER A 317 -20.30 -13.84 32.59
CA SER A 317 -21.23 -14.93 32.93
C SER A 317 -21.40 -15.98 31.81
N PRO A 318 -21.80 -15.61 30.58
CA PRO A 318 -21.95 -16.58 29.49
C PRO A 318 -20.63 -17.28 29.10
N ILE A 319 -19.49 -16.60 29.26
CA ILE A 319 -18.18 -17.15 28.97
C ILE A 319 -17.79 -18.20 30.01
N ILE A 320 -17.98 -17.90 31.29
CA ILE A 320 -17.71 -18.84 32.40
C ILE A 320 -18.57 -20.09 32.23
N LEU A 321 -19.86 -19.96 31.93
CA LEU A 321 -20.72 -21.12 31.72
C LEU A 321 -20.21 -22.01 30.57
N LEU A 322 -19.86 -21.43 29.42
CA LEU A 322 -19.33 -22.19 28.30
C LEU A 322 -17.97 -22.82 28.63
N ALA A 323 -17.11 -22.12 29.37
CA ALA A 323 -15.82 -22.63 29.84
C ALA A 323 -16.00 -23.85 30.74
N SER A 324 -16.92 -23.78 31.70
CA SER A 324 -17.27 -24.90 32.60
C SER A 324 -17.79 -26.10 31.81
N ILE A 325 -18.59 -25.89 30.76
CA ILE A 325 -19.07 -26.98 29.89
C ILE A 325 -17.92 -27.62 29.10
N ILE A 326 -17.03 -26.81 28.52
CA ILE A 326 -15.86 -27.31 27.77
C ILE A 326 -14.97 -28.14 28.70
N TRP A 327 -14.71 -27.63 29.92
CA TRP A 327 -13.91 -28.33 30.92
C TRP A 327 -14.58 -29.60 31.42
N TYR A 328 -15.88 -29.58 31.68
CA TYR A 328 -16.67 -30.77 31.99
C TYR A 328 -16.51 -31.85 30.92
N LEU A 329 -16.66 -31.50 29.63
CA LEU A 329 -16.50 -32.47 28.55
C LEU A 329 -15.07 -33.01 28.42
N LYS A 330 -14.06 -32.22 28.83
CA LYS A 330 -12.66 -32.67 28.92
C LYS A 330 -12.49 -33.74 30.00
N ILE A 331 -13.02 -33.54 31.20
CA ILE A 331 -12.86 -34.50 32.31
C ILE A 331 -13.80 -35.71 32.17
N TYR A 332 -14.99 -35.52 31.60
CA TYR A 332 -15.98 -36.58 31.42
C TYR A 332 -15.48 -37.66 30.45
N LYS A 333 -15.40 -38.91 30.93
CA LYS A 333 -14.91 -40.08 30.18
C LYS A 333 -13.57 -39.78 29.45
N ASN A 334 -12.66 -39.08 30.14
CA ASN A 334 -11.33 -38.72 29.65
C ASN A 334 -11.34 -38.00 28.29
N GLY A 335 -12.25 -37.03 28.13
CA GLY A 335 -12.26 -36.12 26.98
C GLY A 335 -12.87 -36.69 25.71
N LYS A 336 -13.44 -37.90 25.74
CA LYS A 336 -14.04 -38.58 24.58
C LYS A 336 -15.06 -37.72 23.82
N TYR A 337 -15.81 -36.87 24.54
CA TYR A 337 -16.85 -36.01 23.98
C TYR A 337 -16.47 -34.53 24.02
N CYS A 338 -15.20 -34.21 24.24
CA CYS A 338 -14.70 -32.85 24.30
C CYS A 338 -14.56 -32.25 22.90
N THR A 339 -15.68 -31.91 22.27
CA THR A 339 -15.70 -31.22 20.96
C THR A 339 -16.65 -30.03 20.99
N PHE A 340 -16.41 -29.04 20.13
CA PHE A 340 -17.23 -27.83 20.11
C PHE A 340 -18.72 -28.11 19.84
N PRO A 341 -19.09 -29.00 18.90
CA PRO A 341 -20.47 -29.47 18.73
C PRO A 341 -21.12 -30.06 19.99
N HIS A 342 -20.40 -30.89 20.76
CA HIS A 342 -20.92 -31.44 22.01
C HIS A 342 -21.16 -30.35 23.06
N ALA A 343 -20.27 -29.36 23.15
CA ALA A 343 -20.43 -28.22 24.05
C ALA A 343 -21.69 -27.40 23.72
N ILE A 344 -21.95 -27.15 22.43
CA ILE A 344 -23.16 -26.43 21.99
C ILE A 344 -24.42 -27.25 22.33
N GLU A 345 -24.45 -28.54 22.00
CA GLU A 345 -25.61 -29.39 22.26
C GLU A 345 -25.86 -29.56 23.76
N PHE A 346 -24.81 -29.65 24.58
CA PHE A 346 -24.92 -29.75 26.04
C PHE A 346 -25.46 -28.45 26.65
N LEU A 347 -24.94 -27.30 26.22
CA LEU A 347 -25.45 -25.99 26.64
C LEU A 347 -26.96 -25.84 26.33
N ASN A 348 -27.42 -26.39 25.21
CA ASN A 348 -28.83 -26.33 24.79
C ASN A 348 -29.79 -27.26 25.55
N ARG A 349 -29.30 -28.04 26.52
CA ARG A 349 -30.17 -28.83 27.42
C ARG A 349 -30.92 -27.95 28.42
N LYS A 350 -31.81 -28.56 29.22
CA LYS A 350 -32.59 -27.84 30.23
C LYS A 350 -31.69 -27.53 31.41
N TYR A 351 -31.80 -26.33 31.97
CA TYR A 351 -30.98 -25.88 33.12
C TYR A 351 -31.08 -26.79 34.34
N ALA A 352 -32.27 -27.34 34.57
CA ALA A 352 -32.51 -28.35 35.60
C ALA A 352 -31.69 -29.63 35.43
N ASP A 353 -31.18 -29.90 34.22
CA ASP A 353 -30.30 -31.01 33.94
C ASP A 353 -28.82 -30.57 33.99
N ILE A 354 -28.48 -29.43 33.36
CA ILE A 354 -27.08 -28.99 33.19
C ILE A 354 -26.43 -28.61 34.52
N PHE A 355 -27.11 -27.82 35.36
CA PHE A 355 -26.52 -27.30 36.58
C PHE A 355 -26.20 -28.38 37.62
N PRO A 356 -27.11 -29.34 37.92
CA PRO A 356 -26.75 -30.44 38.81
C PRO A 356 -25.56 -31.25 38.30
N ILE A 357 -25.49 -31.50 36.98
CA ILE A 357 -24.36 -32.21 36.38
C ILE A 357 -23.07 -31.45 36.60
N LEU A 358 -22.99 -30.19 36.19
CA LEU A 358 -21.76 -29.41 36.26
C LEU A 358 -21.30 -29.20 37.71
N THR A 359 -22.22 -28.92 38.65
CA THR A 359 -21.91 -28.70 40.08
C THR A 359 -21.49 -29.99 40.79
N SER A 360 -21.86 -31.17 40.27
CA SER A 360 -21.41 -32.45 40.84
C SER A 360 -19.91 -32.73 40.63
N TYR A 361 -19.20 -31.89 39.87
CA TYR A 361 -17.76 -31.97 39.67
C TYR A 361 -17.03 -30.94 40.56
N PRO A 362 -16.18 -31.37 41.51
CA PRO A 362 -15.50 -30.47 42.43
C PRO A 362 -14.66 -29.36 41.75
N GLU A 363 -14.06 -29.67 40.59
CA GLU A 363 -13.26 -28.70 39.83
C GLU A 363 -14.07 -27.50 39.30
N LEU A 364 -15.39 -27.64 39.21
CA LEU A 364 -16.29 -26.63 38.65
C LEU A 364 -17.09 -25.86 39.70
N GLU A 365 -17.11 -26.32 40.95
CA GLU A 365 -17.96 -25.79 42.03
C GLU A 365 -17.81 -24.27 42.19
N ASN A 366 -16.58 -23.78 42.33
CA ASN A 366 -16.29 -22.35 42.49
C ASN A 366 -16.72 -21.49 41.29
N TYR A 367 -16.66 -22.04 40.08
CA TYR A 367 -17.05 -21.33 38.86
C TYR A 367 -18.57 -21.26 38.69
N LEU A 368 -19.30 -22.20 39.30
CA LEU A 368 -20.74 -22.34 39.15
C LEU A 368 -21.53 -21.79 40.34
N SER A 369 -20.90 -21.56 41.49
CA SER A 369 -21.54 -21.00 42.68
C SER A 369 -22.42 -19.77 42.38
N PRO A 370 -21.98 -18.75 41.61
CA PRO A 370 -22.84 -17.61 41.28
C PRO A 370 -24.09 -17.97 40.47
N PHE A 371 -24.01 -19.01 39.64
CA PHE A 371 -25.15 -19.50 38.85
C PHE A 371 -26.10 -20.33 39.72
N MET A 372 -25.56 -21.11 40.66
CA MET A 372 -26.33 -21.89 41.62
C MET A 372 -27.10 -20.98 42.58
N ASP A 373 -26.46 -19.94 43.12
CA ASP A 373 -27.13 -18.95 43.97
C ASP A 373 -28.30 -18.27 43.23
N ALA A 374 -28.09 -17.91 41.96
CA ALA A 374 -29.13 -17.32 41.11
C ALA A 374 -30.24 -18.31 40.74
N TRP A 375 -29.92 -19.61 40.62
CA TRP A 375 -30.87 -20.68 40.31
C TRP A 375 -31.72 -21.09 41.51
N GLU A 376 -31.15 -21.04 42.71
CA GLU A 376 -31.83 -21.38 43.97
C GLU A 376 -32.67 -20.23 44.54
N SER A 377 -32.33 -18.99 44.18
CA SER A 377 -33.09 -17.79 44.53
C SER A 377 -34.20 -17.47 43.51
N SER A 378 -35.04 -16.47 43.82
CA SER A 378 -36.05 -15.92 42.88
C SER A 378 -35.43 -15.10 41.72
N ALA A 379 -34.12 -15.20 41.46
CA ALA A 379 -33.39 -14.47 40.42
C ALA A 379 -33.27 -15.24 39.08
N VAL A 380 -34.08 -16.30 38.90
CA VAL A 380 -34.07 -17.16 37.71
C VAL A 380 -34.25 -16.38 36.40
N GLU A 381 -35.04 -15.30 36.38
CA GLU A 381 -35.24 -14.48 35.18
C GLU A 381 -33.95 -13.76 34.73
N GLN A 382 -33.13 -13.27 35.66
CA GLN A 382 -31.85 -12.63 35.35
C GLN A 382 -30.85 -13.64 34.81
N LEU A 383 -30.78 -14.82 35.44
CA LEU A 383 -29.97 -15.95 34.99
C LEU A 383 -30.36 -16.39 33.57
N GLN A 384 -31.65 -16.47 33.28
CA GLN A 384 -32.15 -16.78 31.93
C GLN A 384 -31.71 -15.75 30.90
N GLY A 385 -31.77 -14.45 31.23
CA GLY A 385 -31.30 -13.38 30.36
C GLY A 385 -29.81 -13.49 30.02
N GLN A 386 -28.98 -13.82 31.01
CA GLN A 386 -27.53 -14.01 30.81
C GLN A 386 -27.22 -15.23 29.96
N ILE A 387 -27.84 -16.37 30.24
CA ILE A 387 -27.59 -17.60 29.46
C ILE A 387 -28.15 -17.48 28.05
N ALA A 388 -29.28 -16.79 27.87
CA ALA A 388 -29.82 -16.51 26.53
C ALA A 388 -28.83 -15.74 25.66
N SER A 389 -28.01 -14.87 26.26
CA SER A 389 -26.95 -14.13 25.56
C SER A 389 -25.84 -15.06 25.02
N ALA A 390 -25.65 -16.25 25.59
CA ALA A 390 -24.80 -17.31 25.04
C ALA A 390 -25.53 -18.21 24.05
N LYS A 391 -26.72 -18.70 24.43
CA LYS A 391 -27.48 -19.68 23.65
C LYS A 391 -27.89 -19.17 22.28
N ILE A 392 -28.39 -17.94 22.19
CA ILE A 392 -28.91 -17.40 20.93
C ILE A 392 -27.82 -17.27 19.86
N PRO A 393 -26.63 -16.69 20.16
CA PRO A 393 -25.55 -16.66 19.18
C PRO A 393 -24.99 -18.06 18.85
N LEU A 394 -24.82 -18.93 19.85
CA LEU A 394 -24.31 -20.29 19.63
C LEU A 394 -25.27 -21.17 18.83
N SER A 395 -26.59 -20.97 18.93
CA SER A 395 -27.56 -21.73 18.13
C SER A 395 -27.42 -21.47 16.63
N ARG A 396 -26.93 -20.30 16.22
CA ARG A 396 -26.64 -19.96 14.81
C ARG A 396 -25.49 -20.80 14.24
N MET A 397 -24.66 -21.40 15.10
CA MET A 397 -23.53 -22.26 14.71
C MET A 397 -23.93 -23.72 14.50
N ILE A 398 -25.16 -24.09 14.89
CA ILE A 398 -25.64 -25.47 14.78
C ILE A 398 -25.92 -25.77 13.30
N SER A 399 -25.02 -26.51 12.67
CA SER A 399 -25.23 -27.02 11.31
C SER A 399 -24.54 -28.38 11.12
N PRO A 400 -25.07 -29.26 10.26
CA PRO A 400 -24.44 -30.55 9.99
C PRO A 400 -23.00 -30.43 9.46
N ALA A 401 -22.74 -29.48 8.56
CA ALA A 401 -21.41 -29.25 7.98
C ALA A 401 -20.37 -28.81 9.04
N LEU A 402 -20.72 -27.86 9.90
CA LEU A 402 -19.82 -27.42 10.97
C LEU A 402 -19.55 -28.53 11.98
N TYR A 403 -20.59 -29.30 12.33
CA TYR A 403 -20.47 -30.44 13.24
C TYR A 403 -19.61 -31.55 12.64
N TRP A 404 -19.67 -31.73 11.33
CA TRP A 404 -18.78 -32.65 10.63
C TRP A 404 -17.32 -32.22 10.79
N VAL A 405 -17.00 -30.99 10.39
CA VAL A 405 -15.62 -30.47 10.36
C VAL A 405 -14.99 -30.37 11.76
N MET A 406 -15.76 -30.05 12.81
CA MET A 406 -15.21 -29.74 14.14
C MET A 406 -15.25 -30.89 15.16
N THR A 407 -15.51 -32.13 14.74
CA THR A 407 -15.68 -33.28 15.66
C THR A 407 -14.62 -34.38 15.52
N ALA A 408 -13.79 -34.37 14.48
CA ALA A 408 -12.71 -35.35 14.33
C ALA A 408 -11.34 -34.68 14.20
N ASP A 409 -10.28 -35.48 14.22
CA ASP A 409 -8.90 -35.04 14.36
C ASP A 409 -8.04 -35.60 13.22
N ASP A 410 -8.30 -35.17 11.99
CA ASP A 410 -7.52 -35.60 10.82
C ASP A 410 -6.08 -35.05 10.88
N PHE A 411 -5.86 -33.96 11.62
CA PHE A 411 -4.56 -33.34 11.86
C PHE A 411 -4.56 -32.46 13.11
N THR A 412 -3.36 -32.15 13.59
CA THR A 412 -3.10 -31.25 14.71
C THR A 412 -2.77 -29.83 14.25
N LEU A 413 -3.15 -28.82 15.04
CA LEU A 413 -2.96 -27.39 14.72
C LEU A 413 -1.52 -26.88 14.93
N ASP A 414 -0.58 -27.74 15.30
CA ASP A 414 0.84 -27.43 15.50
C ASP A 414 1.60 -27.35 14.16
N ILE A 415 1.19 -26.43 13.29
CA ILE A 415 1.67 -26.36 11.89
C ILE A 415 3.19 -26.28 11.73
N ASN A 416 3.89 -25.75 12.75
CA ASN A 416 5.33 -25.53 12.73
C ASN A 416 6.12 -26.61 13.48
N ASN A 417 5.53 -27.79 13.64
CA ASN A 417 6.22 -28.98 14.11
C ASN A 417 7.33 -29.39 13.11
N PRO A 418 8.61 -29.41 13.50
CA PRO A 418 9.71 -29.78 12.60
C PRO A 418 9.61 -31.20 12.05
N GLU A 419 8.95 -32.11 12.77
CA GLU A 419 8.80 -33.53 12.39
C GLU A 419 7.58 -33.77 11.49
N GLU A 420 6.58 -32.88 11.56
CA GLU A 420 5.39 -32.94 10.73
C GLU A 420 4.89 -31.52 10.39
N PRO A 421 5.62 -30.79 9.53
CA PRO A 421 5.26 -29.42 9.15
C PRO A 421 4.01 -29.42 8.30
N LYS A 422 3.24 -28.33 8.38
CA LYS A 422 1.94 -28.24 7.72
C LYS A 422 1.79 -26.89 7.01
N VAL A 423 1.10 -26.92 5.87
CA VAL A 423 0.50 -25.75 5.24
C VAL A 423 -1.00 -25.88 5.47
N LEU A 424 -1.52 -25.09 6.39
CA LEU A 424 -2.93 -25.05 6.75
C LEU A 424 -3.59 -23.83 6.12
N VAL A 425 -4.62 -24.10 5.34
CA VAL A 425 -5.48 -23.05 4.78
C VAL A 425 -6.85 -23.11 5.44
N VAL A 426 -7.35 -21.94 5.81
CA VAL A 426 -8.65 -21.75 6.41
C VAL A 426 -9.46 -20.87 5.47
N GLY A 427 -10.46 -21.48 4.83
CA GLY A 427 -11.35 -20.78 3.92
C GLY A 427 -12.51 -20.13 4.67
N ASN A 428 -12.84 -18.90 4.29
CA ASN A 428 -14.08 -18.25 4.68
C ASN A 428 -14.94 -17.94 3.44
N ASN A 429 -16.21 -17.66 3.71
CA ASN A 429 -17.17 -17.21 2.72
C ASN A 429 -17.71 -15.82 3.12
N PRO A 430 -17.53 -14.78 2.28
CA PRO A 430 -18.05 -13.44 2.53
C PRO A 430 -19.55 -13.41 2.84
N ASP A 431 -20.35 -14.29 2.22
CA ASP A 431 -21.81 -14.36 2.40
C ASP A 431 -22.22 -14.94 3.76
N ARG A 432 -21.31 -15.69 4.42
CA ARG A 432 -21.58 -16.41 5.69
C ARG A 432 -20.63 -16.00 6.82
N GLN A 433 -19.98 -14.84 6.68
CA GLN A 433 -18.93 -14.37 7.57
C GLN A 433 -19.33 -14.38 9.06
N GLY A 434 -20.56 -13.95 9.38
CA GLY A 434 -21.01 -13.85 10.77
C GLY A 434 -21.09 -15.20 11.50
N ILE A 435 -21.36 -16.30 10.77
CA ILE A 435 -21.42 -17.64 11.34
C ILE A 435 -20.01 -18.21 11.40
N TYR A 436 -19.31 -18.27 10.26
CA TYR A 436 -17.99 -18.91 10.20
C TYR A 436 -16.92 -18.16 11.00
N GLY A 437 -17.03 -16.83 11.15
CA GLY A 437 -16.08 -16.04 11.93
C GLY A 437 -15.88 -16.55 13.36
N ALA A 438 -16.91 -17.07 14.02
CA ALA A 438 -16.81 -17.63 15.36
C ALA A 438 -16.05 -18.97 15.43
N ALA A 439 -16.35 -19.87 14.51
CA ALA A 439 -15.65 -21.16 14.45
C ALA A 439 -14.20 -21.00 13.96
N LEU A 440 -13.98 -20.12 12.98
CA LEU A 440 -12.65 -19.80 12.47
C LEU A 440 -11.81 -19.05 13.50
N GLY A 441 -12.42 -18.15 14.27
CA GLY A 441 -11.76 -17.44 15.38
C GLY A 441 -11.13 -18.39 16.40
N LEU A 442 -11.75 -19.55 16.64
CA LEU A 442 -11.23 -20.57 17.54
C LEU A 442 -10.00 -21.28 16.96
N TYR A 443 -10.00 -21.68 15.69
CA TYR A 443 -8.78 -22.22 15.06
C TYR A 443 -7.65 -21.21 15.14
N ASN A 444 -7.95 -19.94 14.84
CA ASN A 444 -6.97 -18.87 14.84
C ASN A 444 -6.33 -18.66 16.21
N SER A 445 -7.12 -18.53 17.28
CA SER A 445 -6.58 -18.32 18.63
C SER A 445 -5.72 -19.49 19.09
N ARG A 446 -6.12 -20.72 18.73
CA ARG A 446 -5.34 -21.93 19.05
C ARG A 446 -4.02 -21.97 18.29
N ILE A 447 -4.04 -21.70 17.00
CA ILE A 447 -2.84 -21.70 16.17
C ILE A 447 -1.85 -20.64 16.67
N VAL A 448 -2.32 -19.43 16.99
CA VAL A 448 -1.48 -18.35 17.55
C VAL A 448 -0.73 -18.82 18.80
N LYS A 449 -1.39 -19.54 19.72
CA LYS A 449 -0.75 -20.09 20.93
C LYS A 449 0.23 -21.23 20.63
N LEU A 450 -0.11 -22.10 19.67
CA LEU A 450 0.69 -23.29 19.36
C LEU A 450 1.98 -22.96 18.60
N ILE A 451 1.92 -22.04 17.64
CA ILE A 451 3.07 -21.67 16.81
C ILE A 451 4.07 -20.78 17.57
N ASN A 452 3.60 -20.06 18.59
CA ASN A 452 4.40 -19.09 19.34
C ASN A 452 5.30 -19.76 20.40
N LYS A 453 6.14 -20.70 19.96
CA LYS A 453 7.03 -21.50 20.82
C LYS A 453 8.45 -21.53 20.24
N LYS A 454 9.45 -21.56 21.13
CA LYS A 454 10.87 -21.67 20.75
C LYS A 454 11.16 -23.05 20.15
N LYS A 455 12.24 -23.12 19.35
CA LYS A 455 12.75 -24.37 18.73
C LYS A 455 11.76 -25.08 17.79
N ARG A 456 10.80 -24.33 17.22
CA ARG A 456 9.91 -24.81 16.16
C ARG A 456 10.41 -24.40 14.79
N LEU A 457 9.80 -24.94 13.73
CA LEU A 457 10.07 -24.53 12.36
C LEU A 457 9.66 -23.06 12.18
N LYS A 458 10.34 -22.33 11.29
CA LYS A 458 9.90 -20.99 10.88
C LYS A 458 8.51 -21.09 10.26
N SER A 459 7.62 -20.18 10.64
CA SER A 459 6.23 -20.22 10.23
C SER A 459 5.73 -18.87 9.75
N ALA A 460 4.73 -18.89 8.86
CA ALA A 460 4.05 -17.70 8.37
C ALA A 460 2.57 -17.73 8.78
N VAL A 461 2.04 -16.60 9.21
CA VAL A 461 0.62 -16.36 9.50
C VAL A 461 0.17 -15.27 8.54
N ILE A 462 -0.58 -15.63 7.51
CA ILE A 462 -1.01 -14.73 6.44
C ILE A 462 -2.52 -14.59 6.52
N ILE A 463 -3.01 -13.36 6.67
CA ILE A 463 -4.43 -13.05 6.82
C ILE A 463 -4.80 -12.00 5.78
N ASP A 464 -5.61 -12.36 4.79
CA ASP A 464 -5.96 -11.44 3.70
C ASP A 464 -6.79 -10.24 4.17
N GLU A 465 -7.74 -10.47 5.09
CA GLU A 465 -8.66 -9.45 5.59
C GLU A 465 -8.89 -9.57 7.11
N LEU A 466 -7.99 -9.00 7.90
CA LEU A 466 -7.97 -9.13 9.35
C LEU A 466 -9.28 -8.73 10.05
N PRO A 467 -9.96 -7.61 9.72
CA PRO A 467 -11.21 -7.22 10.37
C PRO A 467 -12.35 -8.24 10.22
N THR A 468 -12.24 -9.21 9.31
CA THR A 468 -13.26 -10.23 9.15
C THR A 468 -13.26 -11.31 10.22
N ILE A 469 -12.20 -11.37 11.05
CA ILE A 469 -12.01 -12.37 12.09
C ILE A 469 -11.33 -11.75 13.32
N TYR A 470 -11.83 -11.99 14.54
CA TYR A 470 -11.16 -11.51 15.74
C TYR A 470 -10.13 -12.53 16.24
N MET A 471 -8.86 -12.14 16.18
CA MET A 471 -7.71 -12.97 16.62
C MET A 471 -7.16 -12.49 17.95
N ARG A 472 -7.62 -13.13 19.03
CA ARG A 472 -7.13 -12.87 20.38
C ARG A 472 -5.64 -13.22 20.49
N GLY A 473 -4.88 -12.35 21.15
CA GLY A 473 -3.45 -12.53 21.39
C GLY A 473 -2.55 -12.24 20.18
N LEU A 474 -3.11 -11.63 19.13
CA LEU A 474 -2.35 -11.22 17.95
C LEU A 474 -1.27 -10.18 18.30
N ASP A 475 -1.57 -9.26 19.20
CA ASP A 475 -0.64 -8.28 19.76
C ASP A 475 0.58 -8.96 20.42
N ASN A 476 0.34 -9.96 21.27
CA ASN A 476 1.39 -10.75 21.90
C ASN A 476 2.18 -11.58 20.88
N LEU A 477 1.50 -12.15 19.88
CA LEU A 477 2.17 -12.87 18.79
C LEU A 477 3.13 -11.93 18.05
N ILE A 478 2.69 -10.74 17.65
CA ILE A 478 3.54 -9.78 16.94
C ILE A 478 4.73 -9.35 17.81
N ALA A 479 4.54 -9.16 19.11
CA ALA A 479 5.61 -8.78 20.03
C ALA A 479 6.69 -9.87 20.20
N THR A 480 6.30 -11.15 20.18
CA THR A 480 7.19 -12.30 20.46
C THR A 480 7.64 -13.07 19.22
N ALA A 481 6.99 -12.79 18.07
CA ALA A 481 7.17 -13.41 16.75
C ALA A 481 8.64 -13.55 16.33
N ARG A 482 9.45 -12.51 16.57
CA ARG A 482 10.88 -12.52 16.23
C ARG A 482 11.66 -13.64 16.91
N SER A 483 11.41 -13.86 18.20
CA SER A 483 12.12 -14.89 18.97
C SER A 483 11.72 -16.31 18.59
N ASN A 484 10.49 -16.46 18.09
CA ASN A 484 9.89 -17.74 17.71
C ASN A 484 9.86 -17.98 16.19
N LYS A 485 10.48 -17.09 15.39
CA LYS A 485 10.53 -17.15 13.92
C LYS A 485 9.14 -17.27 13.27
N VAL A 486 8.19 -16.48 13.75
CA VAL A 486 6.84 -16.39 13.18
C VAL A 486 6.70 -15.12 12.35
N ALA A 487 6.53 -15.25 11.04
CA ALA A 487 6.32 -14.17 10.11
C ALA A 487 4.82 -13.86 10.02
N VAL A 488 4.40 -12.68 10.48
CA VAL A 488 2.98 -12.30 10.49
C VAL A 488 2.71 -11.30 9.37
N MET A 489 1.76 -11.59 8.49
CA MET A 489 1.27 -10.69 7.43
C MET A 489 -0.22 -10.44 7.61
N LEU A 490 -0.58 -9.16 7.76
CA LEU A 490 -1.93 -8.69 8.04
C LEU A 490 -2.42 -7.78 6.91
N GLY A 491 -3.36 -8.27 6.11
CA GLY A 491 -4.07 -7.48 5.11
C GLY A 491 -5.35 -6.88 5.68
N PHE A 492 -5.62 -5.61 5.39
CA PHE A 492 -6.90 -4.94 5.67
C PHE A 492 -6.98 -3.60 4.92
N GLN A 493 -8.16 -2.98 4.87
CA GLN A 493 -8.35 -1.83 3.97
C GLN A 493 -7.83 -0.52 4.57
N ASP A 494 -8.24 -0.22 5.80
CA ASP A 494 -7.90 1.02 6.49
C ASP A 494 -7.87 0.85 8.02
N PHE A 495 -7.29 1.83 8.73
CA PHE A 495 -7.23 1.79 10.20
C PHE A 495 -8.60 1.93 10.88
N SER A 496 -9.57 2.60 10.25
CA SER A 496 -10.91 2.75 10.83
C SER A 496 -11.69 1.44 10.89
N GLN A 497 -11.52 0.56 9.90
CA GLN A 497 -12.09 -0.78 9.85
C GLN A 497 -11.51 -1.62 10.99
N LEU A 498 -10.20 -1.52 11.23
CA LEU A 498 -9.55 -2.18 12.36
C LEU A 498 -10.08 -1.64 13.70
N LYS A 499 -10.12 -0.31 13.89
CA LYS A 499 -10.67 0.33 15.11
C LYS A 499 -12.09 -0.11 15.42
N ARG A 500 -12.95 -0.23 14.41
CA ARG A 500 -14.33 -0.70 14.59
C ARG A 500 -14.41 -2.13 15.12
N ASP A 501 -13.57 -3.03 14.59
CA ASP A 501 -13.69 -4.47 14.82
C ASP A 501 -12.81 -4.99 15.97
N TYR A 502 -11.71 -4.30 16.29
CA TYR A 502 -10.78 -4.62 17.39
C TYR A 502 -10.84 -3.62 18.56
N GLY A 503 -11.56 -2.51 18.39
CA GLY A 503 -11.55 -1.40 19.36
C GLY A 503 -10.27 -0.56 19.28
N ASP A 504 -10.32 0.64 19.86
CA ASP A 504 -9.24 1.63 19.73
C ASP A 504 -7.92 1.17 20.35
N LYS A 505 -7.97 0.53 21.52
CA LYS A 505 -6.77 0.11 22.27
C LYS A 505 -5.98 -0.96 21.52
N GLU A 506 -6.62 -2.06 21.14
CA GLU A 506 -5.93 -3.16 20.45
C GLU A 506 -5.48 -2.75 19.05
N SER A 507 -6.31 -1.98 18.33
CA SER A 507 -5.95 -1.46 17.01
C SER A 507 -4.70 -0.58 17.05
N ALA A 508 -4.59 0.31 18.05
CA ALA A 508 -3.41 1.14 18.23
C ALA A 508 -2.15 0.30 18.50
N VAL A 509 -2.25 -0.76 19.31
CA VAL A 509 -1.13 -1.67 19.60
C VAL A 509 -0.68 -2.39 18.33
N ILE A 510 -1.62 -2.91 17.53
CA ILE A 510 -1.30 -3.59 16.26
C ILE A 510 -0.60 -2.61 15.30
N CYS A 511 -1.17 -1.43 15.08
CA CYS A 511 -0.62 -0.45 14.14
C CYS A 511 0.77 0.07 14.53
N ASN A 512 1.04 0.20 15.82
CA ASN A 512 2.29 0.74 16.33
C ASN A 512 3.40 -0.32 16.45
N THR A 513 3.06 -1.59 16.68
CA THR A 513 4.06 -2.66 16.88
C THR A 513 4.59 -3.21 15.56
N VAL A 514 3.76 -3.23 14.51
CA VAL A 514 4.16 -3.74 13.19
C VAL A 514 5.28 -2.89 12.58
N GLY A 515 6.40 -3.54 12.28
CA GLY A 515 7.61 -2.90 11.75
C GLY A 515 7.55 -2.61 10.25
N ASN A 516 6.94 -3.50 9.45
CA ASN A 516 6.89 -3.37 8.00
C ASN A 516 5.49 -2.93 7.55
N VAL A 517 5.41 -1.90 6.70
CA VAL A 517 4.15 -1.35 6.21
C VAL A 517 4.19 -1.22 4.71
N PHE A 518 3.14 -1.71 4.07
CA PHE A 518 2.83 -1.49 2.68
C PHE A 518 1.44 -0.88 2.59
N ALA A 519 1.29 0.19 1.83
CA ALA A 519 0.01 0.84 1.61
C ALA A 519 -0.17 1.14 0.13
N GLY A 520 -1.22 0.56 -0.46
CA GLY A 520 -1.76 1.05 -1.73
C GLY A 520 -2.61 2.30 -1.47
N GLN A 521 -3.62 2.52 -2.30
CA GLN A 521 -4.55 3.62 -2.11
C GLN A 521 -5.31 3.48 -0.77
N VAL A 522 -5.18 4.49 0.09
CA VAL A 522 -5.92 4.61 1.36
C VAL A 522 -6.31 6.06 1.60
N VAL A 523 -7.41 6.30 2.32
CA VAL A 523 -8.00 7.64 2.44
C VAL A 523 -8.00 8.17 3.88
N ALA A 524 -8.29 9.47 4.02
CA ALA A 524 -8.58 10.15 5.28
C ALA A 524 -7.47 10.01 6.36
N GLU A 525 -7.84 9.60 7.57
CA GLU A 525 -6.94 9.52 8.74
C GLU A 525 -5.77 8.56 8.47
N THR A 526 -6.02 7.42 7.81
CA THR A 526 -4.99 6.42 7.49
C THR A 526 -3.87 7.03 6.64
N ALA A 527 -4.22 7.76 5.57
CA ALA A 527 -3.23 8.42 4.72
C ALA A 527 -2.40 9.46 5.48
N LYS A 528 -3.03 10.21 6.40
CA LYS A 528 -2.35 11.19 7.24
C LYS A 528 -1.36 10.53 8.19
N THR A 529 -1.78 9.49 8.91
CA THR A 529 -0.91 8.74 9.83
C THR A 529 0.27 8.10 9.10
N LEU A 530 0.07 7.55 7.90
CA LEU A 530 1.16 7.01 7.09
C LEU A 530 2.12 8.10 6.62
N SER A 531 1.60 9.22 6.14
CA SER A 531 2.41 10.38 5.73
C SER A 531 3.30 10.88 6.87
N GLU A 532 2.76 10.98 8.09
CA GLU A 532 3.51 11.33 9.30
C GLU A 532 4.57 10.26 9.64
N ARG A 533 4.25 8.97 9.49
CA ARG A 533 5.16 7.85 9.72
C ARG A 533 6.36 7.84 8.76
N PHE A 534 6.19 8.27 7.51
CA PHE A 534 7.27 8.39 6.53
C PHE A 534 8.17 9.62 6.77
N GLY A 535 7.71 10.57 7.60
CA GLY A 535 8.49 11.73 7.98
C GLY A 535 8.54 12.83 6.92
N LYS A 536 9.46 13.77 7.12
CA LYS A 536 9.60 15.00 6.34
C LYS A 536 10.99 15.11 5.74
N VAL A 537 11.10 15.73 4.58
CA VAL A 537 12.35 16.04 3.90
C VAL A 537 12.44 17.51 3.53
N LEU A 538 13.67 17.98 3.35
CA LEU A 538 13.93 19.36 2.97
C LEU A 538 13.56 19.55 1.49
N GLN A 539 12.49 20.30 1.24
CA GLN A 539 12.04 20.64 -0.11
C GLN A 539 12.41 22.09 -0.45
N LYS A 540 12.81 22.32 -1.71
CA LYS A 540 13.10 23.65 -2.24
C LYS A 540 11.81 24.28 -2.77
N ARG A 541 11.40 25.42 -2.21
CA ARG A 541 10.36 26.27 -2.77
C ARG A 541 10.99 27.46 -3.47
N GLN A 542 10.61 27.64 -4.72
CA GLN A 542 11.02 28.79 -5.52
C GLN A 542 9.84 29.73 -5.64
N ASN A 543 9.92 30.89 -4.99
CA ASN A 543 8.93 31.94 -5.13
C ASN A 543 9.48 32.97 -6.12
N MET A 544 8.75 33.19 -7.21
CA MET A 544 9.12 34.18 -8.21
C MET A 544 8.20 35.40 -8.09
N THR A 545 8.77 36.54 -7.77
CA THR A 545 8.08 37.82 -7.80
C THR A 545 8.49 38.57 -9.06
N ILE A 546 7.52 38.83 -9.93
CA ILE A 546 7.74 39.59 -11.17
C ILE A 546 7.22 41.02 -10.94
N ASN A 547 8.13 41.98 -10.79
CA ASN A 547 7.82 43.40 -10.80
C ASN A 547 8.18 44.03 -12.16
N ARG A 548 7.64 45.22 -12.44
CA ARG A 548 7.89 45.94 -13.72
C ARG A 548 9.37 46.11 -14.06
N ASN A 549 10.25 46.24 -13.07
CA ASN A 549 11.67 46.51 -13.28
C ASN A 549 12.60 45.34 -12.93
N GLU A 550 12.13 44.36 -12.13
CA GLU A 550 12.96 43.26 -11.63
C GLU A 550 12.15 41.97 -11.52
N THR A 551 12.79 40.85 -11.88
CA THR A 551 12.31 39.51 -11.53
C THR A 551 13.21 39.00 -10.40
N SER A 552 12.65 38.88 -9.19
CA SER A 552 13.36 38.25 -8.08
C SER A 552 12.87 36.80 -7.94
N VAL A 553 13.82 35.88 -7.90
CA VAL A 553 13.56 34.48 -7.55
C VAL A 553 14.13 34.28 -6.17
N SER A 554 13.26 34.09 -5.17
CA SER A 554 13.67 33.67 -3.85
C SER A 554 13.57 32.15 -3.75
N ILE A 555 14.67 31.51 -3.38
CA ILE A 555 14.72 30.08 -3.13
C ILE A 555 14.75 29.92 -1.62
N ASN A 556 13.70 29.33 -1.06
CA ASN A 556 13.63 28.97 0.34
C ASN A 556 13.57 27.45 0.47
N THR A 557 14.08 26.91 1.57
CA THR A 557 14.00 25.50 1.90
C THR A 557 13.12 25.30 3.12
N GLN A 558 12.15 24.39 3.04
CA GLN A 558 11.28 24.06 4.15
C GLN A 558 11.17 22.54 4.31
N MET A 559 10.98 22.08 5.55
CA MET A 559 10.68 20.68 5.80
C MET A 559 9.22 20.40 5.42
N ASP A 560 9.01 19.55 4.43
CA ASP A 560 7.68 19.12 3.97
C ASP A 560 7.57 17.60 3.98
N SER A 561 6.36 17.05 3.89
CA SER A 561 6.13 15.61 3.97
C SER A 561 6.83 14.88 2.82
N LEU A 562 7.53 13.78 3.11
CA LEU A 562 8.21 12.99 2.07
C LEU A 562 7.21 12.42 1.06
N ILE A 563 6.10 11.90 1.57
CA ILE A 563 4.97 11.42 0.76
C ILE A 563 3.70 12.07 1.32
N PRO A 564 3.12 13.07 0.65
CA PRO A 564 1.91 13.74 1.13
C PRO A 564 0.70 12.81 1.20
N ALA A 565 -0.16 12.99 2.20
CA ALA A 565 -1.39 12.19 2.36
C ALA A 565 -2.32 12.23 1.13
N SER A 566 -2.37 13.36 0.42
CA SER A 566 -3.13 13.49 -0.83
C SER A 566 -2.57 12.60 -1.94
N LYS A 567 -1.25 12.39 -2.00
CA LYS A 567 -0.62 11.49 -2.98
C LYS A 567 -0.91 10.03 -2.64
N ILE A 568 -0.84 9.66 -1.36
CA ILE A 568 -1.26 8.33 -0.87
C ILE A 568 -2.72 8.03 -1.21
N SER A 569 -3.60 9.03 -1.07
CA SER A 569 -5.04 8.88 -1.36
C SER A 569 -5.37 8.76 -2.84
N ASN A 570 -4.45 9.14 -3.72
CA ASN A 570 -4.62 9.10 -5.18
C ASN A 570 -3.64 8.14 -5.85
N LEU A 571 -3.07 7.17 -5.10
CA LEU A 571 -2.23 6.13 -5.69
C LEU A 571 -3.02 5.33 -6.72
N THR A 572 -2.41 5.11 -7.87
CA THR A 572 -2.94 4.21 -8.90
C THR A 572 -2.73 2.76 -8.45
N GLN A 573 -3.58 1.85 -8.93
CA GLN A 573 -3.44 0.41 -8.70
C GLN A 573 -2.02 -0.08 -9.04
N GLY A 574 -1.43 -0.88 -8.16
CA GLY A 574 -0.05 -1.38 -8.31
C GLY A 574 1.04 -0.45 -7.78
N MET A 575 0.72 0.83 -7.51
CA MET A 575 1.61 1.74 -6.79
C MET A 575 1.44 1.58 -5.28
N PHE A 576 2.55 1.43 -4.58
CA PHE A 576 2.58 1.29 -3.14
C PHE A 576 3.56 2.27 -2.51
N VAL A 577 3.21 2.71 -1.33
CA VAL A 577 4.10 3.45 -0.42
C VAL A 577 4.30 2.62 0.84
N GLY A 578 5.40 2.81 1.52
CA GLY A 578 5.63 2.03 2.73
C GLY A 578 7.00 2.19 3.32
N ALA A 579 7.25 1.39 4.35
CA ALA A 579 8.52 1.33 5.04
C ALA A 579 8.82 -0.10 5.47
N VAL A 580 10.05 -0.55 5.25
CA VAL A 580 10.55 -1.84 5.73
C VAL A 580 11.48 -1.67 6.93
N ALA A 581 11.52 -2.69 7.77
CA ALA A 581 12.41 -2.79 8.91
C ALA A 581 13.55 -3.77 8.60
N ASP A 582 14.73 -3.45 9.13
CA ASP A 582 15.96 -4.20 8.91
C ASP A 582 16.50 -4.84 10.20
N ASN A 583 17.66 -5.49 10.05
CA ASN A 583 18.44 -6.11 11.13
C ASN A 583 19.80 -5.41 11.26
N PHE A 584 20.49 -5.63 12.39
CA PHE A 584 21.83 -5.08 12.60
C PHE A 584 22.82 -5.52 11.52
N ASP A 585 22.71 -6.78 11.07
CA ASP A 585 23.61 -7.41 10.10
C ASP A 585 23.20 -7.15 8.64
N GLU A 586 21.96 -6.71 8.40
CA GLU A 586 21.37 -6.56 7.06
C GLU A 586 20.71 -5.18 6.93
N ARG A 587 21.50 -4.13 7.05
CA ARG A 587 20.99 -2.75 7.04
C ARG A 587 20.47 -2.36 5.65
N ILE A 588 19.33 -1.68 5.66
CA ILE A 588 18.72 -1.08 4.47
C ILE A 588 18.84 0.43 4.63
N GLU A 589 19.52 1.10 3.71
CA GLU A 589 19.67 2.55 3.76
C GLU A 589 18.35 3.25 3.41
N GLN A 590 17.72 2.84 2.30
CA GLN A 590 16.46 3.40 1.81
C GLN A 590 15.29 2.52 2.24
N LYS A 591 14.85 2.70 3.49
CA LYS A 591 13.76 1.90 4.09
C LYS A 591 12.38 2.28 3.59
N ILE A 592 12.19 3.55 3.25
CA ILE A 592 10.93 4.09 2.76
C ILE A 592 10.88 3.89 1.24
N PHE A 593 9.70 3.59 0.71
CA PHE A 593 9.50 3.42 -0.73
C PHE A 593 8.20 4.09 -1.19
N HIS A 594 8.18 4.46 -2.47
CA HIS A 594 7.03 4.92 -3.24
C HIS A 594 7.23 4.45 -4.68
N ALA A 595 6.71 3.27 -5.00
CA ALA A 595 7.03 2.58 -6.25
C ALA A 595 5.89 1.72 -6.76
N GLU A 596 5.93 1.44 -8.06
CA GLU A 596 5.15 0.38 -8.68
C GLU A 596 5.77 -0.96 -8.25
N ILE A 597 4.98 -1.88 -7.71
CA ILE A 597 5.42 -3.26 -7.49
C ILE A 597 5.19 -4.03 -8.79
N VAL A 598 6.29 -4.44 -9.43
CA VAL A 598 6.26 -5.05 -10.76
C VAL A 598 6.12 -6.56 -10.64
N VAL A 599 4.94 -7.05 -11.05
CA VAL A 599 4.66 -8.49 -11.15
C VAL A 599 4.75 -8.93 -12.62
N ASP A 600 5.47 -10.02 -12.88
CA ASP A 600 5.56 -10.60 -14.22
C ASP A 600 4.24 -11.31 -14.59
N ASN A 601 3.35 -10.56 -15.23
CA ASN A 601 2.02 -11.03 -15.62
C ASN A 601 2.08 -12.22 -16.60
N GLU A 602 3.09 -12.29 -17.46
CA GLU A 602 3.23 -13.43 -18.38
C GLU A 602 3.65 -14.69 -17.64
N LYS A 603 4.63 -14.58 -16.75
CA LYS A 603 5.05 -15.70 -15.90
C LYS A 603 3.89 -16.19 -15.05
N VAL A 604 3.16 -15.29 -14.39
CA VAL A 604 1.98 -15.65 -13.59
C VAL A 604 0.92 -16.32 -14.47
N ARG A 605 0.61 -15.80 -15.66
CA ARG A 605 -0.37 -16.43 -16.55
C ARG A 605 0.04 -17.84 -16.97
N ARG A 606 1.32 -18.06 -17.31
CA ARG A 606 1.84 -19.38 -17.69
C ARG A 606 1.81 -20.36 -16.52
N GLU A 607 2.06 -19.86 -15.30
CA GLU A 607 2.01 -20.63 -14.07
C GLU A 607 0.57 -21.02 -13.72
N THR A 608 -0.34 -20.04 -13.68
CA THR A 608 -1.77 -20.24 -13.39
C THR A 608 -2.45 -21.14 -14.42
N ALA A 609 -2.04 -21.11 -15.69
CA ALA A 609 -2.55 -22.02 -16.71
C ALA A 609 -2.21 -23.51 -16.45
N ARG A 610 -1.24 -23.79 -15.57
CA ARG A 610 -0.83 -25.15 -15.17
C ARG A 610 -1.36 -25.52 -13.79
N TYR A 611 -2.12 -24.64 -13.14
CA TYR A 611 -2.65 -24.95 -11.82
C TYR A 611 -3.60 -26.14 -11.88
N VAL A 612 -3.42 -27.03 -10.92
CA VAL A 612 -4.35 -28.10 -10.62
C VAL A 612 -5.27 -27.65 -9.49
N LYS A 613 -6.52 -28.09 -9.53
CA LYS A 613 -7.46 -27.83 -8.44
C LYS A 613 -7.01 -28.54 -7.17
N ILE A 614 -7.34 -27.98 -6.03
CA ILE A 614 -7.22 -28.67 -4.74
C ILE A 614 -8.09 -29.95 -4.84
N PRO A 615 -7.53 -31.15 -4.58
CA PRO A 615 -8.27 -32.39 -4.71
C PRO A 615 -9.38 -32.48 -3.67
N GLN A 616 -10.36 -33.35 -3.93
CA GLN A 616 -11.32 -33.74 -2.90
C GLN A 616 -10.55 -34.45 -1.77
N ILE A 617 -10.76 -33.98 -0.55
CA ILE A 617 -10.08 -34.47 0.65
C ILE A 617 -10.80 -35.70 1.19
N ILE A 618 -12.13 -35.66 1.23
CA ILE A 618 -12.95 -36.78 1.72
C ILE A 618 -13.78 -37.32 0.56
N ASP A 619 -13.61 -38.62 0.32
CA ASP A 619 -14.46 -39.37 -0.58
C ASP A 619 -15.68 -39.90 0.19
N PHE A 620 -16.87 -39.44 -0.19
CA PHE A 620 -18.16 -39.88 0.37
C PHE A 620 -18.85 -40.93 -0.50
N THR A 621 -18.14 -41.51 -1.45
CA THR A 621 -18.69 -42.53 -2.33
C THR A 621 -18.73 -43.88 -1.58
N ASP A 622 -19.87 -44.57 -1.61
CA ASP A 622 -19.98 -45.92 -1.06
C ASP A 622 -19.35 -46.97 -1.98
N LYS A 623 -19.41 -48.25 -1.56
CA LYS A 623 -18.87 -49.38 -2.33
C LYS A 623 -19.55 -49.57 -3.69
N ASP A 624 -20.77 -49.07 -3.85
CA ASP A 624 -21.59 -49.20 -5.05
C ASP A 624 -21.47 -47.96 -5.96
N GLY A 625 -20.67 -46.96 -5.58
CA GLY A 625 -20.45 -45.75 -6.36
C GLY A 625 -21.44 -44.61 -6.06
N ASN A 626 -22.30 -44.73 -5.05
CA ASN A 626 -23.28 -43.70 -4.72
C ASN A 626 -22.70 -42.63 -3.78
N ASP A 627 -23.13 -41.38 -3.98
CA ASP A 627 -22.81 -40.28 -3.08
C ASP A 627 -23.61 -40.39 -1.78
N THR A 628 -22.91 -40.67 -0.67
CA THR A 628 -23.51 -40.78 0.68
C THR A 628 -23.17 -39.60 1.59
N MET A 629 -22.67 -38.49 1.03
CA MET A 629 -22.19 -37.33 1.79
C MET A 629 -23.24 -36.81 2.78
N GLN A 630 -24.46 -36.55 2.29
CA GLN A 630 -25.54 -36.04 3.12
C GLN A 630 -25.89 -37.00 4.26
N GLN A 631 -25.97 -38.31 3.96
CA GLN A 631 -26.29 -39.33 4.94
C GLN A 631 -25.24 -39.41 6.05
N GLN A 632 -23.95 -39.39 5.69
CA GLN A 632 -22.85 -39.45 6.67
C GLN A 632 -22.78 -38.20 7.55
N ILE A 633 -22.97 -37.02 6.93
CA ILE A 633 -22.97 -35.74 7.64
C ILE A 633 -24.15 -35.66 8.60
N ASP A 634 -25.35 -36.03 8.15
CA ASP A 634 -26.55 -36.07 9.00
C ASP A 634 -26.42 -37.12 10.11
N ALA A 635 -25.87 -38.30 9.79
CA ALA A 635 -25.61 -39.32 10.80
C ALA A 635 -24.66 -38.80 11.89
N ASN A 636 -23.58 -38.09 11.53
CA ASN A 636 -22.70 -37.45 12.51
C ASN A 636 -23.44 -36.39 13.33
N TYR A 637 -24.26 -35.56 12.68
CA TYR A 637 -25.04 -34.51 13.34
C TYR A 637 -26.02 -35.08 14.38
N TYR A 638 -26.80 -36.10 14.02
CA TYR A 638 -27.73 -36.75 14.94
C TYR A 638 -27.03 -37.61 15.98
N ARG A 639 -25.88 -38.21 15.65
CA ARG A 639 -25.04 -38.93 16.61
C ARG A 639 -24.63 -38.02 17.75
N ILE A 640 -24.06 -36.84 17.47
CA ILE A 640 -23.64 -35.87 18.51
C ILE A 640 -24.82 -35.48 19.40
N LYS A 641 -25.99 -35.23 18.81
CA LYS A 641 -27.21 -34.92 19.58
C LYS A 641 -27.62 -36.03 20.53
N ASN A 642 -27.58 -37.27 20.05
CA ASN A 642 -27.93 -38.45 20.85
C ASN A 642 -26.87 -38.74 21.91
N GLU A 643 -25.59 -38.58 21.59
CA GLU A 643 -24.48 -38.69 22.54
C GLU A 643 -24.69 -37.72 23.71
N VAL A 644 -25.02 -36.45 23.44
CA VAL A 644 -25.31 -35.49 24.52
C VAL A 644 -26.56 -35.86 25.33
N ARG A 645 -27.62 -36.39 24.70
CA ARG A 645 -28.79 -36.88 25.46
C ARG A 645 -28.40 -38.02 26.40
N GLN A 646 -27.56 -38.93 25.92
CA GLN A 646 -27.06 -40.04 26.71
C GLN A 646 -26.17 -39.57 27.86
N ILE A 647 -25.26 -38.61 27.60
CA ILE A 647 -24.41 -38.00 28.64
C ILE A 647 -25.27 -37.46 29.78
N VAL A 648 -26.34 -36.70 29.46
CA VAL A 648 -27.25 -36.16 30.46
C VAL A 648 -27.97 -37.27 31.22
N ALA A 649 -28.51 -38.27 30.52
CA ALA A 649 -29.22 -39.37 31.17
C ALA A 649 -28.31 -40.19 32.11
N ASP A 650 -27.09 -40.50 31.67
CA ASP A 650 -26.09 -41.22 32.44
C ASP A 650 -25.72 -40.45 33.72
N GLU A 651 -25.42 -39.16 33.61
CA GLU A 651 -25.00 -38.34 34.75
C GLU A 651 -26.13 -38.07 35.73
N ILE A 652 -27.35 -37.83 35.25
CA ILE A 652 -28.51 -37.72 36.15
C ILE A 652 -28.74 -39.05 36.88
N GLY A 653 -28.57 -40.19 36.20
CA GLY A 653 -28.61 -41.50 36.85
C GLY A 653 -27.54 -41.66 37.92
N ARG A 654 -26.30 -41.25 37.62
CA ARG A 654 -25.18 -41.27 38.58
C ARG A 654 -25.45 -40.42 39.81
N ILE A 655 -25.90 -39.18 39.62
CA ILE A 655 -26.18 -38.22 40.71
C ILE A 655 -27.33 -38.71 41.59
N LYS A 656 -28.37 -39.32 41.01
CA LYS A 656 -29.47 -39.92 41.80
C LYS A 656 -29.02 -41.12 42.63
N ALA A 657 -28.07 -41.90 42.11
CA ALA A 657 -27.56 -43.08 42.79
C ALA A 657 -26.54 -42.76 43.90
N ASP A 658 -25.96 -41.55 43.88
CA ASP A 658 -24.97 -41.09 44.84
C ASP A 658 -25.63 -40.33 46.00
N PRO A 659 -25.58 -40.86 47.25
CA PRO A 659 -26.21 -40.21 48.40
C PRO A 659 -25.66 -38.81 48.72
N GLU A 660 -24.41 -38.53 48.37
CA GLU A 660 -23.80 -37.22 48.62
C GLU A 660 -24.25 -36.17 47.60
N LEU A 661 -24.63 -36.59 46.39
CA LEU A 661 -24.97 -35.68 45.29
C LEU A 661 -26.47 -35.63 44.99
N SER A 662 -27.28 -36.57 45.51
CA SER A 662 -28.71 -36.67 45.20
C SER A 662 -29.49 -35.39 45.50
N HIS A 663 -29.04 -34.61 46.47
CA HIS A 663 -29.62 -33.32 46.86
C HIS A 663 -29.57 -32.26 45.75
N LEU A 664 -28.66 -32.39 44.77
CA LEU A 664 -28.54 -31.48 43.63
C LEU A 664 -29.71 -31.62 42.65
N ILE A 665 -30.40 -32.78 42.65
CA ILE A 665 -31.58 -33.01 41.83
C ILE A 665 -32.81 -32.68 42.67
N LYS A 666 -33.47 -31.57 42.34
CA LYS A 666 -34.74 -31.20 42.96
C LYS A 666 -35.84 -32.11 42.42
N ASP A 667 -36.42 -32.95 43.27
CA ASP A 667 -37.71 -33.58 42.97
C ASP A 667 -38.75 -32.48 42.82
N LYS A 668 -39.44 -32.47 41.69
CA LYS A 668 -40.48 -31.48 41.38
C LYS A 668 -41.76 -31.73 42.16
#